data_AF-A0A0D6DV43-F1
#
_entry.id   AF-A0A0D6DV43-F1
#
_cell.length_a   1.000
_cell.length_b   1.000
_cell.length_c   1.000
_cell.angle_alpha   90.00
_cell.angle_beta   90.00
_cell.angle_gamma   90.00
#
_symmetry.space_group_name_H-M   'P 1'
#
loop_
_entity.id
_entity.type
_entity.pdbx_description
1 polymer ?
#
loop_
_entity_poly.entity_id
_entity_poly.type
_entity_poly.pdbx_seq_one_letter_code
_entity_poly.pdbx_strand_id
1 'polypeptide(L)'
;MRKKENRLLDFTPTRKIKGISGLILCGVLLTHTTATSATTLLETKAQLPDPKTTYQNLPETASLSTFDKLIKQNVSPQPSTEKKLDNPNTTSVDNLEKASVANPDLQKGVWGTCPVTLDEVGNLTVGAGELSRTFPFNNGDKSNITSITLTGPVVAPINSSGLLSFGNILFIKGMENLDTTQVTDMSQMFYGNGRMGSLDVSQLNTDKVTNMRAMFASSYNLSLFGLSQLNTANVTDMGAMFASCDAMTSLDLSNFDTSNVTNMQQMFSRSEGLEALDLSNFDTSKVTNMQYMFDNCKALETLDLSNFNTANVTDMQYMFAGSSKLTTLNLSNFDLTSINGDNAYGMFSKLTSLSKLTLGTKIRLKSYMSLPKSDNSLRWRDIGQGTEESPQGKNIWTATELLQNYDPEKHSGTYILTDNPLEAKKLTINYVDEAGNPLLVSRMQEGFVGDLVNISVYRVEIEGYRIKEIIGNIVKLTDQEQTLTFVYSKNKATLTINYVDEAGNQILDPKTYEGLVGDRINLETYEVEIDGYSFKKTTNKITEFTDKKQAVTLIYSKNEVKAFLTINYVDEAGNQILDPKTYEGVVGEKVNLKTYEKKIDGYSFKKTSNKITEFTDKKQAVTLIYSKNEVKSFLTINYVDEAGKQILDPKVYEGVVGERINLETYTKIIAGYSFKKTTNKITEFTDKKQTLTLVYSKDKIKTIASLTVKYVDETGKQLLNFKTHNGFVGDLVDLSGYRETIDGYTFKRFDNEITELANTEQTVTLVYSKNEVKASLTINYVDEAGNQILDPKIYNGVVGEKVNLKTYEKKIDGYSFKKTTNAITELTDKNQTVTLIYSKNEVKATLTINYVDEAGNQILDPKIYNGVVGEKVNLKTYEKKIDGYSFKKTTNAITELTDKKQTVTLVYSKNEVKASLTINYVDEAGNQILDPKIYNGVVGEKVNLKTYEKKIDGYSFKGFENKITELTDAKQTITLIYTVAMSDAPSDDNSDKTQNKLPKGANRLLLKVNTHIF
;
A
#
# COMPACT_ATOMS: atom_id res chain seq x y z
N MET A 1 -23.77 -55.32 -31.28
CA MET A 1 -24.69 -56.30 -30.67
C MET A 1 -24.96 -55.89 -29.22
N ARG A 2 -26.21 -56.01 -28.75
CA ARG A 2 -26.68 -56.52 -27.43
C ARG A 2 -25.75 -56.40 -26.20
N LYS A 3 -26.19 -56.11 -24.96
CA LYS A 3 -27.48 -55.66 -24.35
C LYS A 3 -27.20 -55.46 -22.83
N LYS A 4 -27.72 -54.46 -22.09
CA LYS A 4 -28.96 -54.46 -21.24
C LYS A 4 -28.86 -53.21 -20.32
N GLU A 5 -29.90 -52.39 -20.10
CA GLU A 5 -31.07 -52.58 -19.20
C GLU A 5 -30.64 -52.70 -17.71
N ASN A 6 -31.16 -51.95 -16.71
CA ASN A 6 -32.54 -51.48 -16.54
C ASN A 6 -32.76 -50.34 -15.49
N ARG A 7 -33.74 -49.46 -15.79
CA ARG A 7 -34.78 -48.81 -14.92
C ARG A 7 -34.39 -48.02 -13.64
N LEU A 8 -34.83 -46.76 -13.44
CA LEU A 8 -36.19 -46.16 -13.35
C LEU A 8 -37.04 -46.62 -12.16
N LEU A 9 -37.35 -45.67 -11.27
CA LEU A 9 -38.60 -45.58 -10.51
C LEU A 9 -38.85 -44.12 -10.09
N ASP A 10 -39.82 -43.48 -10.74
CA ASP A 10 -40.43 -42.22 -10.29
C ASP A 10 -41.32 -42.47 -9.06
N PHE A 11 -41.38 -41.51 -8.14
CA PHE A 11 -42.60 -41.19 -7.41
C PHE A 11 -42.58 -39.73 -6.91
N THR A 12 -43.46 -38.91 -7.49
CA THR A 12 -44.00 -37.73 -6.82
C THR A 12 -45.43 -38.05 -6.35
N PRO A 13 -45.92 -37.36 -5.32
CA PRO A 13 -47.11 -36.56 -5.60
C PRO A 13 -47.05 -35.14 -5.04
N THR A 14 -47.85 -34.27 -5.65
CA THR A 14 -47.94 -32.82 -5.39
C THR A 14 -49.13 -32.46 -4.50
N ARG A 15 -48.98 -31.40 -3.68
CA ARG A 15 -49.95 -30.30 -3.38
C ARG A 15 -49.31 -29.36 -2.34
N LYS A 16 -49.04 -28.08 -2.59
CA LYS A 16 -49.87 -26.89 -2.98
C LYS A 16 -50.26 -26.01 -1.78
N ILE A 17 -50.00 -24.70 -1.93
CA ILE A 17 -50.71 -23.50 -1.39
C ILE A 17 -50.43 -23.19 0.11
N LYS A 18 -50.10 -21.94 0.55
CA LYS A 18 -49.92 -20.63 -0.15
C LYS A 18 -49.10 -19.60 0.68
N GLY A 19 -48.13 -18.89 0.07
CA GLY A 19 -47.82 -17.45 0.28
C GLY A 19 -47.24 -16.99 1.65
N ILE A 20 -46.68 -15.78 1.82
CA ILE A 20 -46.51 -14.60 0.92
C ILE A 20 -45.16 -13.89 1.22
N SER A 21 -44.52 -13.39 0.15
CA SER A 21 -43.42 -12.39 -0.01
C SER A 21 -42.54 -11.86 1.15
N GLY A 22 -41.26 -11.68 0.84
CA GLY A 22 -40.33 -10.78 1.55
C GLY A 22 -38.92 -10.70 0.91
N LEU A 23 -38.79 -10.16 -0.31
CA LEU A 23 -37.48 -9.93 -0.93
C LEU A 23 -36.74 -8.75 -0.28
N ILE A 24 -35.40 -8.79 -0.30
CA ILE A 24 -34.56 -7.82 -1.02
C ILE A 24 -33.33 -8.57 -1.55
N LEU A 25 -32.88 -8.18 -2.74
CA LEU A 25 -31.87 -8.86 -3.55
C LEU A 25 -30.60 -7.98 -3.65
N CYS A 26 -29.42 -8.58 -3.67
CA CYS A 26 -28.25 -7.96 -4.29
C CYS A 26 -27.52 -9.03 -5.10
N GLY A 27 -27.53 -8.87 -6.43
CA GLY A 27 -27.11 -9.92 -7.36
C GLY A 27 -25.84 -9.53 -8.12
N VAL A 28 -24.86 -10.44 -8.11
CA VAL A 28 -23.79 -10.50 -9.12
C VAL A 28 -24.29 -11.37 -10.27
N LEU A 29 -24.12 -10.94 -11.52
CA LEU A 29 -24.44 -11.74 -12.70
C LEU A 29 -23.31 -11.73 -13.72
N LEU A 30 -22.57 -12.83 -13.75
CA LEU A 30 -21.88 -13.31 -14.95
C LEU A 30 -22.92 -13.93 -15.90
N THR A 31 -22.81 -13.66 -17.20
CA THR A 31 -23.53 -14.42 -18.22
C THR A 31 -22.63 -14.80 -19.38
N HIS A 32 -22.36 -16.11 -19.51
CA HIS A 32 -22.04 -16.73 -20.79
C HIS A 32 -23.29 -17.44 -21.31
N THR A 33 -23.61 -17.27 -22.59
CA THR A 33 -24.50 -18.18 -23.34
C THR A 33 -23.86 -18.51 -24.69
N THR A 34 -23.82 -19.80 -25.00
CA THR A 34 -23.24 -20.36 -26.23
C THR A 34 -24.31 -20.60 -27.29
N ALA A 35 -23.97 -20.42 -28.57
CA ALA A 35 -24.70 -21.02 -29.69
C ALA A 35 -23.71 -21.50 -30.76
N THR A 36 -23.96 -22.69 -31.30
CA THR A 36 -23.06 -23.47 -32.17
C THR A 36 -23.29 -23.28 -33.67
N SER A 37 -22.22 -23.36 -34.46
CA SER A 37 -22.23 -23.90 -35.84
C SER A 37 -20.81 -24.34 -36.24
N ALA A 38 -20.69 -25.31 -37.15
CA ALA A 38 -19.48 -26.13 -37.31
C ALA A 38 -18.80 -26.01 -38.70
N THR A 39 -17.45 -26.09 -38.67
CA THR A 39 -16.53 -26.69 -39.66
C THR A 39 -16.69 -26.45 -41.17
N THR A 40 -15.64 -25.91 -41.81
CA THR A 40 -14.74 -26.67 -42.72
C THR A 40 -13.44 -25.92 -43.05
N LEU A 41 -12.42 -26.63 -43.54
CA LEU A 41 -11.02 -26.17 -43.75
C LEU A 41 -10.71 -25.70 -45.18
N LEU A 42 -9.66 -24.87 -45.32
CA LEU A 42 -8.44 -25.06 -46.18
C LEU A 42 -7.67 -23.71 -46.24
N GLU A 43 -6.46 -23.59 -45.70
CA GLU A 43 -5.15 -23.66 -46.39
C GLU A 43 -5.06 -22.74 -47.65
N THR A 44 -4.06 -21.87 -47.87
CA THR A 44 -2.59 -22.09 -47.81
C THR A 44 -1.72 -20.81 -47.77
N LYS A 45 -0.57 -20.90 -47.07
CA LYS A 45 0.82 -20.45 -47.41
C LYS A 45 1.21 -18.99 -47.79
N ALA A 46 2.18 -18.50 -46.98
CA ALA A 46 3.42 -17.77 -47.35
C ALA A 46 3.31 -16.32 -47.90
N GLN A 47 4.33 -15.44 -47.84
CA GLN A 47 5.73 -15.57 -47.40
C GLN A 47 6.27 -14.22 -46.86
N LEU A 48 7.30 -14.23 -45.99
CA LEU A 48 8.07 -13.05 -45.58
C LEU A 48 8.91 -12.47 -46.76
N PRO A 49 9.32 -11.19 -46.66
CA PRO A 49 10.75 -10.97 -46.43
C PRO A 49 11.10 -9.94 -45.34
N ASP A 50 12.38 -9.99 -44.99
CA ASP A 50 13.05 -9.47 -43.78
C ASP A 50 13.89 -8.19 -44.13
N PRO A 51 14.87 -7.73 -43.32
CA PRO A 51 14.75 -6.82 -42.16
C PRO A 51 15.47 -5.47 -42.34
N LYS A 52 15.46 -4.59 -41.30
CA LYS A 52 16.63 -3.77 -40.89
C LYS A 52 16.45 -3.04 -39.54
N THR A 53 17.38 -3.32 -38.60
CA THR A 53 18.14 -2.38 -37.71
C THR A 53 17.46 -1.07 -37.24
N THR A 54 17.52 -0.64 -35.97
CA THR A 54 18.40 -1.00 -34.83
C THR A 54 17.83 -0.38 -33.53
N TYR A 55 18.04 -1.01 -32.37
CA TYR A 55 17.87 -0.34 -31.06
C TYR A 55 19.20 0.23 -30.56
N GLN A 56 19.19 1.41 -29.95
CA GLN A 56 20.25 1.89 -29.06
C GLN A 56 19.66 2.39 -27.73
N ASN A 57 20.19 1.81 -26.66
CA ASN A 57 20.56 2.40 -25.37
C ASN A 57 19.78 3.64 -24.87
N LEU A 58 19.03 3.43 -23.78
CA LEU A 58 18.73 4.46 -22.78
C LEU A 58 19.77 4.33 -21.64
N PRO A 59 20.43 5.43 -21.22
CA PRO A 59 21.29 5.42 -20.04
C PRO A 59 20.51 5.67 -18.73
N GLU A 60 21.11 5.24 -17.63
CA GLU A 60 20.68 5.48 -16.25
C GLU A 60 20.91 6.91 -15.76
N THR A 61 20.42 7.16 -14.53
CA THR A 61 20.78 8.25 -13.60
C THR A 61 20.32 9.68 -13.95
N ALA A 62 19.52 10.26 -13.03
CA ALA A 62 19.94 11.41 -12.24
C ALA A 62 18.95 11.65 -11.08
N SER A 63 19.46 11.60 -9.85
CA SER A 63 18.73 11.99 -8.65
C SER A 63 18.80 13.51 -8.41
N LEU A 64 17.85 14.02 -7.61
CA LEU A 64 18.04 15.14 -6.67
C LEU A 64 18.43 16.53 -7.25
N SER A 65 17.52 17.48 -7.02
CA SER A 65 17.69 18.59 -6.04
C SER A 65 17.37 20.00 -6.55
N THR A 66 16.90 20.80 -5.59
CA THR A 66 17.03 22.26 -5.48
C THR A 66 16.50 23.14 -6.63
N PHE A 67 15.52 23.98 -6.33
CA PHE A 67 15.48 25.32 -6.89
C PHE A 67 15.27 26.38 -5.80
N ASP A 68 16.11 27.40 -5.85
CA ASP A 68 16.25 28.45 -4.84
C ASP A 68 15.89 29.80 -5.48
N LYS A 69 15.24 30.67 -4.70
CA LYS A 69 15.15 32.14 -4.84
C LYS A 69 14.38 32.83 -6.00
N LEU A 70 13.95 34.05 -5.61
CA LEU A 70 13.49 35.21 -6.40
C LEU A 70 12.05 35.06 -6.96
N ILE A 71 11.19 36.09 -6.96
CA ILE A 71 11.43 37.56 -7.00
C ILE A 71 10.55 38.34 -5.99
N LYS A 72 11.08 39.45 -5.44
CA LYS A 72 10.28 40.55 -4.85
C LYS A 72 10.13 41.67 -5.87
N GLN A 73 8.92 42.22 -6.04
CA GLN A 73 8.57 43.66 -5.87
C GLN A 73 7.26 44.04 -6.58
N ASN A 74 6.42 44.81 -5.86
CA ASN A 74 5.63 46.01 -6.24
C ASN A 74 5.11 46.15 -7.70
N VAL A 75 3.90 46.66 -7.95
CA VAL A 75 3.39 47.98 -7.53
C VAL A 75 1.84 47.98 -7.43
N SER A 76 1.29 48.76 -6.50
CA SER A 76 -0.15 49.10 -6.34
C SER A 76 -0.41 50.52 -6.91
N PRO A 77 -1.61 50.89 -7.41
CA PRO A 77 -2.67 51.33 -6.48
C PRO A 77 -4.15 51.00 -6.87
N GLN A 78 -4.94 50.72 -5.81
CA GLN A 78 -6.24 51.34 -5.38
C GLN A 78 -6.89 52.49 -6.21
N PRO A 79 -8.18 52.90 -5.99
CA PRO A 79 -9.16 52.48 -4.95
C PRO A 79 -10.66 52.31 -5.39
N SER A 80 -11.52 51.79 -4.49
CA SER A 80 -12.91 52.31 -4.29
C SER A 80 -13.62 51.87 -2.99
N THR A 81 -13.46 52.69 -1.94
CA THR A 81 -14.47 53.14 -0.94
C THR A 81 -15.51 52.19 -0.28
N GLU A 82 -15.21 51.88 0.99
CA GLU A 82 -16.05 51.90 2.21
C GLU A 82 -17.59 52.06 2.20
N LYS A 83 -18.22 51.32 3.14
CA LYS A 83 -19.20 51.88 4.09
C LYS A 83 -18.97 51.28 5.50
N LYS A 84 -19.28 52.02 6.55
CA LYS A 84 -18.87 51.78 7.96
C LYS A 84 -20.02 52.07 8.95
N LEU A 85 -19.79 51.77 10.24
CA LEU A 85 -20.64 51.90 11.45
C LEU A 85 -21.54 50.67 11.70
N ASP A 86 -21.68 50.12 12.92
CA ASP A 86 -21.09 50.52 14.22
C ASP A 86 -20.90 49.33 15.20
N ASN A 87 -20.15 49.56 16.28
CA ASN A 87 -19.95 48.65 17.42
C ASN A 87 -20.44 49.32 18.71
N PRO A 88 -21.00 48.58 19.69
CA PRO A 88 -20.33 48.63 20.99
C PRO A 88 -20.34 47.33 21.83
N ASN A 89 -19.16 47.02 22.36
CA ASN A 89 -18.85 46.59 23.74
C ASN A 89 -19.61 45.45 24.46
N THR A 90 -18.87 44.36 24.69
CA THR A 90 -18.52 43.78 26.02
C THR A 90 -19.55 43.79 27.17
N THR A 91 -19.87 42.59 27.69
CA THR A 91 -19.71 42.30 29.14
C THR A 91 -19.59 40.80 29.43
N SER A 92 -18.84 40.48 30.49
CA SER A 92 -18.73 39.15 31.12
C SER A 92 -19.80 38.93 32.19
N VAL A 93 -20.26 37.70 32.40
CA VAL A 93 -20.79 37.28 33.72
C VAL A 93 -20.65 35.77 33.94
N ASP A 94 -20.07 35.41 35.09
CA ASP A 94 -20.48 34.22 35.82
C ASP A 94 -21.89 34.45 36.38
N ASN A 95 -22.78 33.45 36.27
CA ASN A 95 -23.86 33.14 37.23
C ASN A 95 -24.71 31.97 36.69
N LEU A 96 -24.62 30.81 37.33
CA LEU A 96 -25.54 29.69 37.13
C LEU A 96 -26.16 29.28 38.47
N GLU A 97 -27.26 29.92 38.83
CA GLU A 97 -28.29 29.29 39.65
C GLU A 97 -29.70 29.72 39.22
N LYS A 98 -30.53 28.72 38.91
CA LYS A 98 -32.00 28.77 38.71
C LYS A 98 -32.60 29.92 37.89
N ALA A 99 -32.90 29.63 36.62
CA ALA A 99 -34.21 29.94 36.04
C ALA A 99 -34.58 28.91 34.96
N SER A 100 -35.74 28.27 35.10
CA SER A 100 -36.35 27.48 34.02
C SER A 100 -37.06 28.45 33.07
N VAL A 101 -36.56 28.58 31.84
CA VAL A 101 -37.29 29.22 30.74
C VAL A 101 -37.18 28.30 29.53
N ALA A 102 -38.32 27.96 28.91
CA ALA A 102 -38.36 27.01 27.81
C ALA A 102 -37.73 27.61 26.54
N ASN A 103 -36.79 26.89 25.95
CA ASN A 103 -36.32 27.20 24.59
C ASN A 103 -37.39 26.74 23.57
N PRO A 104 -37.82 27.56 22.58
CA PRO A 104 -39.01 27.25 21.79
C PRO A 104 -38.90 26.02 20.88
N ASP A 105 -37.69 25.71 20.39
CA ASP A 105 -37.46 24.73 19.30
C ASP A 105 -36.79 23.41 19.76
N LEU A 106 -36.96 23.05 21.04
CA LEU A 106 -36.59 21.73 21.54
C LEU A 106 -37.55 20.66 20.98
N GLN A 107 -37.08 19.80 20.08
CA GLN A 107 -37.80 18.57 19.74
C GLN A 107 -37.87 17.67 20.99
N LYS A 108 -39.07 17.26 21.41
CA LYS A 108 -39.28 16.40 22.56
C LYS A 108 -39.88 15.07 22.12
N GLY A 109 -39.41 13.98 22.72
CA GLY A 109 -39.89 12.64 22.43
C GLY A 109 -39.71 11.70 23.62
N VAL A 110 -39.99 10.42 23.41
CA VAL A 110 -39.71 9.36 24.38
C VAL A 110 -39.00 8.23 23.64
N TRP A 111 -37.79 7.88 24.07
CA TRP A 111 -37.01 6.78 23.51
C TRP A 111 -37.19 5.56 24.41
N GLY A 112 -38.16 4.70 24.07
CA GLY A 112 -38.62 3.62 24.96
C GLY A 112 -39.47 4.19 26.09
N THR A 113 -38.94 4.26 27.30
CA THR A 113 -39.53 5.01 28.43
C THR A 113 -38.68 6.23 28.84
N CYS A 114 -37.45 6.39 28.31
CA CYS A 114 -36.62 7.55 28.56
C CYS A 114 -37.22 8.83 27.93
N PRO A 115 -37.50 9.90 28.68
CA PRO A 115 -37.82 11.19 28.07
C PRO A 115 -36.59 11.74 27.35
N VAL A 116 -36.73 12.19 26.10
CA VAL A 116 -35.62 12.74 25.31
C VAL A 116 -35.92 14.12 24.77
N THR A 117 -34.88 14.94 24.67
CA THR A 117 -34.93 16.24 23.98
C THR A 117 -33.76 16.41 23.04
N LEU A 118 -34.01 16.88 21.83
CA LEU A 118 -33.01 17.27 20.85
C LEU A 118 -33.11 18.78 20.59
N ASP A 119 -32.01 19.50 20.74
CA ASP A 119 -31.94 20.94 20.40
C ASP A 119 -31.45 21.18 18.95
N GLU A 120 -31.57 22.42 18.49
CA GLU A 120 -31.17 22.85 17.15
C GLU A 120 -29.67 22.69 16.85
N VAL A 121 -28.84 22.54 17.90
CA VAL A 121 -27.38 22.37 17.80
C VAL A 121 -26.99 20.87 17.73
N GLY A 122 -27.97 19.97 17.92
CA GLY A 122 -27.78 18.53 17.85
C GLY A 122 -27.49 17.85 19.19
N ASN A 123 -27.71 18.52 20.33
CA ASN A 123 -27.51 17.90 21.64
C ASN A 123 -28.72 17.03 22.01
N LEU A 124 -28.55 15.71 22.03
CA LEU A 124 -29.54 14.77 22.52
C LEU A 124 -29.39 14.59 24.03
N THR A 125 -30.38 15.06 24.80
CA THR A 125 -30.48 14.78 26.24
C THR A 125 -31.42 13.60 26.46
N VAL A 126 -30.99 12.64 27.27
CA VAL A 126 -31.75 11.44 27.64
C VAL A 126 -31.94 11.40 29.15
N GLY A 127 -33.20 11.37 29.59
CA GLY A 127 -33.58 11.17 30.99
C GLY A 127 -33.64 9.71 31.38
N ALA A 128 -33.80 9.45 32.68
CA ALA A 128 -33.86 8.10 33.22
C ALA A 128 -35.03 7.26 32.64
N GLY A 129 -34.81 5.96 32.48
CA GLY A 129 -35.78 5.02 31.91
C GLY A 129 -35.12 3.81 31.23
N GLU A 130 -35.85 3.17 30.33
CA GLU A 130 -35.41 2.04 29.50
C GLU A 130 -35.42 2.45 28.02
N LEU A 131 -34.30 2.28 27.32
CA LEU A 131 -34.20 2.58 25.89
C LEU A 131 -34.84 1.48 25.05
N SER A 132 -35.58 1.86 24.00
CA SER A 132 -36.02 0.93 22.96
C SER A 132 -35.03 0.91 21.79
N ARG A 133 -35.07 -0.12 20.94
CA ARG A 133 -34.26 -0.15 19.70
C ARG A 133 -34.68 0.92 18.68
N THR A 134 -35.92 1.41 18.76
CA THR A 134 -36.46 2.40 17.83
C THR A 134 -36.15 3.80 18.33
N PHE A 135 -35.29 4.52 17.61
CA PHE A 135 -35.02 5.93 17.87
C PHE A 135 -36.29 6.78 17.58
N PRO A 136 -36.66 7.77 18.42
CA PRO A 136 -37.96 8.43 18.33
C PRO A 136 -38.05 9.61 17.35
N PHE A 137 -36.92 10.10 16.83
CA PHE A 137 -36.90 11.17 15.82
C PHE A 137 -36.57 10.61 14.42
N ASN A 138 -36.79 11.38 13.35
CA ASN A 138 -36.63 10.87 11.98
C ASN A 138 -35.15 10.65 11.63
N ASN A 139 -34.89 9.92 10.55
CA ASN A 139 -33.51 9.67 10.09
C ASN A 139 -32.71 10.96 9.79
N GLY A 140 -33.37 12.05 9.37
CA GLY A 140 -32.73 13.36 9.19
C GLY A 140 -32.33 14.01 10.52
N ASP A 141 -33.17 13.89 11.55
CA ASP A 141 -32.85 14.33 12.91
C ASP A 141 -31.71 13.47 13.49
N LYS A 142 -31.70 12.16 13.19
CA LYS A 142 -30.63 11.23 13.61
C LYS A 142 -29.25 11.70 13.12
N SER A 143 -29.14 12.17 11.87
CA SER A 143 -27.89 12.70 11.32
C SER A 143 -27.46 14.06 11.90
N ASN A 144 -28.36 14.80 12.55
CA ASN A 144 -28.06 16.11 13.12
C ASN A 144 -27.48 16.02 14.54
N ILE A 145 -27.43 14.83 15.16
CA ILE A 145 -26.98 14.64 16.54
C ILE A 145 -25.46 14.78 16.64
N THR A 146 -25.04 15.78 17.41
CA THR A 146 -23.63 16.16 17.63
C THR A 146 -23.14 15.81 19.04
N SER A 147 -24.02 15.62 20.01
CA SER A 147 -23.66 15.10 21.33
C SER A 147 -24.80 14.31 21.99
N ILE A 148 -24.45 13.44 22.95
CA ILE A 148 -25.40 12.76 23.83
C ILE A 148 -25.09 13.08 25.29
N THR A 149 -26.11 13.35 26.10
CA THR A 149 -26.01 13.47 27.55
C THR A 149 -27.05 12.60 28.24
N LEU A 150 -26.61 11.59 28.97
CA LEU A 150 -27.44 10.78 29.86
C LEU A 150 -27.52 11.48 31.23
N THR A 151 -28.73 11.79 31.70
CA THR A 151 -28.95 12.66 32.89
C THR A 151 -29.41 11.93 34.15
N GLY A 152 -29.57 10.61 34.07
CA GLY A 152 -29.91 9.70 35.15
C GLY A 152 -29.92 8.25 34.63
N PRO A 153 -30.25 7.25 35.47
CA PRO A 153 -30.12 5.83 35.12
C PRO A 153 -30.92 5.45 33.86
N VAL A 154 -30.22 4.95 32.84
CA VAL A 154 -30.75 4.54 31.55
C VAL A 154 -30.43 3.08 31.30
N VAL A 155 -31.44 2.22 31.22
CA VAL A 155 -31.28 0.79 30.93
C VAL A 155 -31.22 0.58 29.41
N ALA A 156 -30.17 -0.07 28.93
CA ALA A 156 -30.00 -0.42 27.53
C ALA A 156 -30.80 -1.69 27.15
N PRO A 157 -31.39 -1.78 25.95
CA PRO A 157 -32.14 -2.96 25.53
C PRO A 157 -31.22 -4.17 25.33
N ILE A 158 -31.72 -5.37 25.63
CA ILE A 158 -31.00 -6.66 25.49
C ILE A 158 -30.24 -6.76 24.16
N ASN A 159 -30.89 -6.32 23.06
CA ASN A 159 -30.21 -6.04 21.81
C ASN A 159 -29.99 -4.53 21.68
N SER A 160 -28.76 -4.09 21.98
CA SER A 160 -28.26 -2.72 21.84
C SER A 160 -27.52 -2.49 20.52
N SER A 161 -27.83 -3.31 19.51
CA SER A 161 -27.17 -3.21 18.20
C SER A 161 -27.46 -1.86 17.54
N GLY A 162 -26.41 -1.12 17.18
CA GLY A 162 -26.50 0.22 16.61
C GLY A 162 -27.04 1.32 17.54
N LEU A 163 -27.19 1.06 18.85
CA LEU A 163 -27.92 1.95 19.78
C LEU A 163 -27.35 3.38 19.82
N LEU A 164 -26.03 3.52 19.82
CA LEU A 164 -25.32 4.80 19.91
C LEU A 164 -24.53 5.12 18.60
N SER A 165 -24.92 4.50 17.49
CA SER A 165 -24.38 4.73 16.13
C SER A 165 -25.15 5.86 15.44
N PHE A 166 -24.61 7.09 15.52
CA PHE A 166 -25.22 8.30 14.94
C PHE A 166 -24.32 9.01 13.92
N GLY A 167 -23.04 8.67 13.85
CA GLY A 167 -22.09 9.17 12.84
C GLY A 167 -21.45 10.52 13.20
N ASN A 168 -22.26 11.51 13.58
CA ASN A 168 -21.83 12.90 13.76
C ASN A 168 -21.51 13.30 15.21
N ILE A 169 -21.58 12.37 16.17
CA ILE A 169 -21.33 12.64 17.60
C ILE A 169 -19.87 13.04 17.85
N LEU A 170 -19.69 14.06 18.68
CA LEU A 170 -18.40 14.55 19.18
C LEU A 170 -18.02 13.94 20.54
N PHE A 171 -19.00 13.72 21.42
CA PHE A 171 -18.83 13.12 22.74
C PHE A 171 -20.16 12.55 23.29
N ILE A 172 -20.05 11.63 24.25
CA ILE A 172 -21.16 11.15 25.08
C ILE A 172 -20.83 11.48 26.55
N LYS A 173 -21.79 12.06 27.27
CA LYS A 173 -21.70 12.37 28.72
C LYS A 173 -22.65 11.47 29.51
N GLY A 174 -22.25 11.13 30.73
CA GLY A 174 -23.08 10.32 31.62
C GLY A 174 -23.03 8.82 31.32
N MET A 175 -21.95 8.31 30.71
CA MET A 175 -21.79 6.88 30.38
C MET A 175 -21.93 5.97 31.61
N GLU A 176 -21.56 6.45 32.79
CA GLU A 176 -21.76 5.82 34.10
C GLU A 176 -23.24 5.58 34.47
N ASN A 177 -24.18 6.22 33.76
CA ASN A 177 -25.62 6.01 33.93
C ASN A 177 -26.20 4.95 32.99
N LEU A 178 -25.42 4.38 32.06
CA LEU A 178 -25.89 3.41 31.07
C LEU A 178 -25.80 1.97 31.59
N ASP A 179 -26.90 1.45 32.16
CA ASP A 179 -26.99 0.06 32.59
C ASP A 179 -27.02 -0.87 31.37
N THR A 180 -25.96 -1.68 31.26
CA THR A 180 -25.75 -2.67 30.19
C THR A 180 -25.81 -4.11 30.68
N THR A 181 -26.16 -4.35 31.96
CA THR A 181 -26.10 -5.68 32.63
C THR A 181 -26.99 -6.76 32.02
N GLN A 182 -27.95 -6.39 31.16
CA GLN A 182 -28.84 -7.32 30.45
C GLN A 182 -28.55 -7.42 28.95
N VAL A 183 -27.55 -6.71 28.43
CA VAL A 183 -27.23 -6.66 27.00
C VAL A 183 -26.52 -7.94 26.57
N THR A 184 -27.02 -8.57 25.51
CA THR A 184 -26.40 -9.74 24.87
C THR A 184 -25.80 -9.40 23.50
N ASP A 185 -26.23 -8.31 22.86
CA ASP A 185 -25.78 -7.89 21.53
C ASP A 185 -25.42 -6.39 21.55
N MET A 186 -24.12 -6.11 21.41
CA MET A 186 -23.52 -4.77 21.28
C MET A 186 -22.98 -4.51 19.86
N SER A 187 -23.38 -5.31 18.86
CA SER A 187 -22.91 -5.14 17.49
C SER A 187 -23.20 -3.72 16.98
N GLN A 188 -22.22 -3.07 16.35
CA GLN A 188 -22.34 -1.69 15.85
C GLN A 188 -22.74 -0.64 16.90
N MET A 189 -22.67 -0.92 18.21
CA MET A 189 -23.21 -0.02 19.25
C MET A 189 -22.68 1.42 19.15
N PHE A 190 -21.41 1.62 18.79
CA PHE A 190 -20.77 2.92 18.57
C PHE A 190 -20.29 3.12 17.13
N TYR A 191 -20.85 2.37 16.17
CA TYR A 191 -20.42 2.36 14.77
C TYR A 191 -20.45 3.75 14.11
N GLY A 192 -19.46 4.00 13.26
CA GLY A 192 -19.41 5.12 12.33
C GLY A 192 -19.24 6.49 12.97
N ASN A 193 -19.04 6.59 14.29
CA ASN A 193 -18.93 7.85 15.04
C ASN A 193 -17.58 8.56 14.81
N GLY A 194 -17.20 8.74 13.54
CA GLY A 194 -15.91 9.24 13.10
C GLY A 194 -15.56 10.67 13.50
N ARG A 195 -16.46 11.42 14.14
CA ARG A 195 -16.17 12.75 14.72
C ARG A 195 -15.90 12.71 16.24
N MET A 196 -16.11 11.57 16.89
CA MET A 196 -15.92 11.42 18.32
C MET A 196 -14.42 11.32 18.61
N GLY A 197 -13.90 12.18 19.49
CA GLY A 197 -12.47 12.21 19.81
C GLY A 197 -12.07 11.17 20.86
N SER A 198 -12.96 10.85 21.80
CA SER A 198 -12.67 9.94 22.90
C SER A 198 -13.93 9.30 23.47
N LEU A 199 -13.84 8.02 23.84
CA LEU A 199 -14.88 7.29 24.58
C LEU A 199 -14.26 6.45 25.68
N ASP A 200 -14.80 6.55 26.89
CA ASP A 200 -14.51 5.63 27.99
C ASP A 200 -15.61 4.56 28.05
N VAL A 201 -15.19 3.29 27.94
CA VAL A 201 -16.07 2.11 28.00
C VAL A 201 -15.90 1.30 29.29
N SER A 202 -15.10 1.78 30.26
CA SER A 202 -14.85 1.10 31.54
C SER A 202 -16.10 0.83 32.38
N GLN A 203 -17.18 1.58 32.15
CA GLN A 203 -18.45 1.47 32.87
C GLN A 203 -19.42 0.43 32.25
N LEU A 204 -19.10 -0.14 31.08
CA LEU A 204 -19.99 -1.08 30.40
C LEU A 204 -19.89 -2.49 31.01
N ASN A 205 -21.00 -2.99 31.56
CA ASN A 205 -21.09 -4.41 31.89
C ASN A 205 -21.25 -5.22 30.59
N THR A 206 -20.33 -6.17 30.40
CA THR A 206 -20.25 -6.99 29.18
C THR A 206 -20.41 -8.49 29.48
N ASP A 207 -20.72 -8.86 30.73
CA ASP A 207 -20.74 -10.26 31.21
C ASP A 207 -21.69 -11.18 30.42
N LYS A 208 -22.75 -10.62 29.83
CA LYS A 208 -23.74 -11.37 29.03
C LYS A 208 -23.60 -11.18 27.52
N VAL A 209 -22.64 -10.38 27.07
CA VAL A 209 -22.51 -10.01 25.64
C VAL A 209 -21.92 -11.17 24.86
N THR A 210 -22.64 -11.62 23.83
CA THR A 210 -22.21 -12.70 22.94
C THR A 210 -21.80 -12.20 21.55
N ASN A 211 -22.08 -10.93 21.23
CA ASN A 211 -21.81 -10.31 19.93
C ASN A 211 -21.30 -8.87 20.09
N MET A 212 -20.08 -8.60 19.62
CA MET A 212 -19.43 -7.29 19.57
C MET A 212 -19.06 -6.86 18.13
N ARG A 213 -19.68 -7.50 17.12
CA ARG A 213 -19.38 -7.26 15.70
C ARG A 213 -19.46 -5.77 15.35
N ALA A 214 -18.38 -5.22 14.81
CA ALA A 214 -18.27 -3.83 14.36
C ALA A 214 -18.60 -2.77 15.43
N MET A 215 -18.46 -3.09 16.73
CA MET A 215 -18.85 -2.22 17.84
C MET A 215 -18.30 -0.79 17.76
N PHE A 216 -17.03 -0.62 17.34
CA PHE A 216 -16.37 0.68 17.19
C PHE A 216 -16.02 1.05 15.74
N ALA A 217 -16.39 0.22 14.76
CA ALA A 217 -15.89 0.33 13.39
C ALA A 217 -16.23 1.66 12.71
N SER A 218 -15.37 2.11 11.79
CA SER A 218 -15.49 3.39 11.07
C SER A 218 -15.51 4.63 11.96
N SER A 219 -14.88 4.55 13.13
CA SER A 219 -14.72 5.67 14.07
C SER A 219 -13.33 6.29 13.95
N TYR A 220 -13.05 6.89 12.79
CA TYR A 220 -11.70 7.31 12.35
C TYR A 220 -10.91 8.19 13.33
N ASN A 221 -11.56 9.02 14.14
CA ASN A 221 -10.91 9.94 15.10
C ASN A 221 -10.98 9.47 16.57
N LEU A 222 -11.45 8.26 16.84
CA LEU A 222 -11.79 7.82 18.19
C LEU A 222 -10.59 7.24 18.95
N SER A 223 -10.27 7.81 20.10
CA SER A 223 -9.46 7.15 21.15
C SER A 223 -10.36 6.41 22.14
N LEU A 224 -10.00 5.18 22.53
CA LEU A 224 -10.76 4.36 23.48
C LEU A 224 -10.04 4.22 24.82
N PHE A 225 -10.79 4.36 25.91
CA PHE A 225 -10.33 4.13 27.28
C PHE A 225 -11.14 3.01 27.94
N GLY A 226 -10.50 2.22 28.81
CA GLY A 226 -11.18 1.17 29.56
C GLY A 226 -11.45 -0.14 28.81
N LEU A 227 -10.87 -0.36 27.63
CA LEU A 227 -11.05 -1.60 26.85
C LEU A 227 -10.70 -2.88 27.64
N SER A 228 -9.63 -2.85 28.43
CA SER A 228 -9.23 -3.96 29.30
C SER A 228 -10.15 -4.20 30.50
N GLN A 229 -11.22 -3.41 30.69
CA GLN A 229 -12.27 -3.69 31.67
C GLN A 229 -13.44 -4.49 31.08
N LEU A 230 -13.49 -4.70 29.76
CA LEU A 230 -14.55 -5.46 29.11
C LEU A 230 -14.34 -6.97 29.33
N ASN A 231 -15.37 -7.66 29.79
CA ASN A 231 -15.40 -9.11 29.89
C ASN A 231 -15.86 -9.70 28.56
N THR A 232 -14.95 -10.32 27.81
CA THR A 232 -15.25 -10.91 26.50
C THR A 232 -15.46 -12.43 26.52
N ALA A 233 -15.43 -13.09 27.68
CA ALA A 233 -15.43 -14.56 27.78
C ALA A 233 -16.65 -15.26 27.12
N ASN A 234 -17.79 -14.55 27.00
CA ASN A 234 -19.00 -15.06 26.35
C ASN A 234 -19.14 -14.62 24.87
N VAL A 235 -18.22 -13.81 24.34
CA VAL A 235 -18.29 -13.26 22.99
C VAL A 235 -17.94 -14.32 21.94
N THR A 236 -18.79 -14.42 20.92
CA THR A 236 -18.66 -15.40 19.82
C THR A 236 -18.40 -14.77 18.44
N ASP A 237 -18.73 -13.49 18.26
CA ASP A 237 -18.45 -12.70 17.04
C ASP A 237 -17.79 -11.36 17.43
N MET A 238 -16.55 -11.16 16.97
CA MET A 238 -15.77 -9.93 17.07
C MET A 238 -15.47 -9.32 15.67
N GLY A 239 -16.18 -9.77 14.63
CA GLY A 239 -15.94 -9.36 13.26
C GLY A 239 -16.02 -7.84 13.09
N ALA A 240 -15.01 -7.25 12.46
CA ALA A 240 -14.84 -5.82 12.21
C ALA A 240 -14.83 -4.92 13.45
N MET A 241 -14.68 -5.45 14.69
CA MET A 241 -14.84 -4.70 15.94
C MET A 241 -14.07 -3.36 15.98
N PHE A 242 -12.85 -3.35 15.43
CA PHE A 242 -11.95 -2.19 15.33
C PHE A 242 -11.57 -1.87 13.87
N ALA A 243 -12.46 -2.13 12.91
CA ALA A 243 -12.18 -1.82 11.50
C ALA A 243 -12.28 -0.32 11.20
N SER A 244 -11.38 0.23 10.37
CA SER A 244 -11.35 1.65 9.98
C SER A 244 -11.26 2.62 11.17
N CYS A 245 -10.39 2.31 12.13
CA CYS A 245 -10.17 3.08 13.36
C CYS A 245 -8.80 3.80 13.32
N ASP A 246 -8.62 4.69 12.34
CA ASP A 246 -7.30 5.27 11.98
C ASP A 246 -6.56 6.03 13.09
N ALA A 247 -7.25 6.61 14.08
CA ALA A 247 -6.63 7.29 15.21
C ALA A 247 -6.11 6.35 16.33
N MET A 248 -6.38 5.04 16.26
CA MET A 248 -5.94 4.07 17.25
C MET A 248 -4.57 3.51 16.87
N THR A 249 -3.50 4.12 17.41
CA THR A 249 -2.12 3.67 17.16
C THR A 249 -1.74 2.40 17.93
N SER A 250 -2.42 2.14 19.06
CA SER A 250 -2.32 0.92 19.85
C SER A 250 -3.66 0.59 20.51
N LEU A 251 -3.82 -0.66 20.96
CA LEU A 251 -5.03 -1.16 21.64
C LEU A 251 -4.62 -2.04 22.82
N ASP A 252 -5.11 -1.72 24.02
CA ASP A 252 -5.00 -2.60 25.19
C ASP A 252 -6.09 -3.68 25.14
N LEU A 253 -5.70 -4.85 24.63
CA LEU A 253 -6.53 -6.04 24.53
C LEU A 253 -6.13 -7.12 25.57
N SER A 254 -5.35 -6.75 26.59
CA SER A 254 -4.72 -7.69 27.51
C SER A 254 -5.69 -8.63 28.24
N ASN A 255 -6.91 -8.18 28.54
CA ASN A 255 -7.94 -8.97 29.22
C ASN A 255 -8.98 -9.61 28.28
N PHE A 256 -8.78 -9.59 26.96
CA PHE A 256 -9.69 -10.23 26.02
C PHE A 256 -9.53 -11.76 26.06
N ASP A 257 -10.51 -12.45 26.65
CA ASP A 257 -10.72 -13.89 26.42
C ASP A 257 -11.41 -14.07 25.06
N THR A 258 -10.70 -14.68 24.10
CA THR A 258 -11.23 -15.01 22.77
C THR A 258 -11.58 -16.49 22.60
N SER A 259 -11.49 -17.30 23.65
CA SER A 259 -11.61 -18.77 23.57
C SER A 259 -12.96 -19.25 23.05
N ASN A 260 -14.01 -18.42 23.07
CA ASN A 260 -15.34 -18.70 22.49
C ASN A 260 -15.60 -18.00 21.15
N VAL A 261 -14.67 -17.20 20.63
CA VAL A 261 -14.82 -16.45 19.39
C VAL A 261 -14.72 -17.39 18.18
N THR A 262 -15.70 -17.29 17.29
CA THR A 262 -15.79 -18.08 16.05
C THR A 262 -15.54 -17.24 14.79
N ASN A 263 -15.66 -15.92 14.90
CA ASN A 263 -15.59 -14.98 13.78
C ASN A 263 -14.74 -13.76 14.14
N MET A 264 -13.62 -13.57 13.42
CA MET A 264 -12.69 -12.45 13.54
C MET A 264 -12.50 -11.72 12.19
N GLN A 265 -13.43 -11.91 11.24
CA GLN A 265 -13.36 -11.25 9.93
C GLN A 265 -13.15 -9.74 10.08
N GLN A 266 -12.25 -9.15 9.31
CA GLN A 266 -12.01 -7.70 9.25
C GLN A 266 -11.65 -7.03 10.59
N MET A 267 -11.32 -7.76 11.67
CA MET A 267 -11.29 -7.23 13.04
C MET A 267 -10.49 -5.93 13.20
N PHE A 268 -9.37 -5.78 12.50
CA PHE A 268 -8.51 -4.59 12.46
C PHE A 268 -8.37 -3.99 11.04
N SER A 269 -9.21 -4.42 10.09
CA SER A 269 -9.13 -4.02 8.68
C SER A 269 -9.21 -2.51 8.53
N ARG A 270 -8.32 -1.94 7.72
CA ARG A 270 -8.24 -0.51 7.39
C ARG A 270 -8.01 0.42 8.57
N SER A 271 -7.54 -0.08 9.71
CA SER A 271 -7.02 0.77 10.78
C SER A 271 -5.59 1.17 10.40
N GLU A 272 -5.48 2.18 9.52
CA GLU A 272 -4.23 2.47 8.82
C GLU A 272 -3.15 3.03 9.75
N GLY A 273 -3.55 3.61 10.88
CA GLY A 273 -2.66 4.15 11.92
C GLY A 273 -2.22 3.17 13.01
N LEU A 274 -2.67 1.92 13.01
CA LEU A 274 -2.30 0.93 14.03
C LEU A 274 -0.82 0.50 13.88
N GLU A 275 0.03 0.92 14.81
CA GLU A 275 1.49 0.72 14.78
C GLU A 275 1.92 -0.59 15.44
N ALA A 276 1.25 -0.97 16.54
CA ALA A 276 1.57 -2.16 17.33
C ALA A 276 0.30 -2.84 17.85
N LEU A 277 0.34 -4.17 17.96
CA LEU A 277 -0.78 -4.98 18.42
C LEU A 277 -0.28 -6.22 19.16
N ASP A 278 -0.61 -6.33 20.45
CA ASP A 278 -0.36 -7.53 21.25
C ASP A 278 -1.56 -8.47 21.17
N LEU A 279 -1.33 -9.66 20.60
CA LEU A 279 -2.32 -10.73 20.47
C LEU A 279 -1.93 -11.98 21.29
N SER A 280 -1.00 -11.85 22.24
CA SER A 280 -0.46 -12.99 22.99
C SER A 280 -1.54 -13.78 23.74
N ASN A 281 -2.60 -13.13 24.22
CA ASN A 281 -3.72 -13.78 24.92
C ASN A 281 -4.84 -14.32 24.00
N PHE A 282 -4.73 -14.20 22.67
CA PHE A 282 -5.77 -14.68 21.76
C PHE A 282 -5.72 -16.21 21.58
N ASP A 283 -6.72 -16.91 22.09
CA ASP A 283 -7.06 -18.27 21.66
C ASP A 283 -7.92 -18.20 20.39
N THR A 284 -7.36 -18.63 19.26
CA THR A 284 -8.09 -18.68 17.97
C THR A 284 -8.61 -20.07 17.63
N SER A 285 -8.53 -21.05 18.55
CA SER A 285 -8.81 -22.47 18.26
C SER A 285 -10.22 -22.76 17.77
N LYS A 286 -11.20 -21.91 18.09
CA LYS A 286 -12.60 -22.00 17.60
C LYS A 286 -12.91 -21.09 16.41
N VAL A 287 -11.97 -20.27 15.95
CA VAL A 287 -12.19 -19.30 14.87
C VAL A 287 -12.31 -20.03 13.53
N THR A 288 -13.38 -19.74 12.80
CA THR A 288 -13.66 -20.31 11.47
C THR A 288 -13.48 -19.32 10.32
N ASN A 289 -13.46 -18.00 10.61
CA ASN A 289 -13.30 -16.95 9.61
C ASN A 289 -12.37 -15.81 10.08
N MET A 290 -11.33 -15.55 9.28
CA MET A 290 -10.31 -14.51 9.47
C MET A 290 -10.12 -13.63 8.21
N GLN A 291 -11.09 -13.59 7.29
CA GLN A 291 -10.98 -12.78 6.06
C GLN A 291 -10.67 -11.32 6.38
N TYR A 292 -9.73 -10.70 5.67
CA TYR A 292 -9.28 -9.30 5.83
C TYR A 292 -8.87 -8.89 7.26
N MET A 293 -8.59 -9.82 8.19
CA MET A 293 -8.41 -9.51 9.62
C MET A 293 -7.40 -8.37 9.89
N PHE A 294 -6.32 -8.33 9.10
CA PHE A 294 -5.27 -7.31 9.09
C PHE A 294 -5.08 -6.70 7.68
N ASP A 295 -6.15 -6.55 6.89
CA ASP A 295 -6.11 -5.88 5.58
C ASP A 295 -5.90 -4.37 5.76
N ASN A 296 -4.97 -3.76 5.03
CA ASN A 296 -4.62 -2.33 5.03
C ASN A 296 -4.24 -1.74 6.41
N CYS A 297 -3.66 -2.54 7.31
CA CYS A 297 -2.98 -2.04 8.53
C CYS A 297 -1.61 -1.43 8.15
N LYS A 298 -1.62 -0.26 7.49
CA LYS A 298 -0.42 0.30 6.83
C LYS A 298 0.68 0.77 7.76
N ALA A 299 0.38 1.07 9.03
CA ALA A 299 1.38 1.45 10.03
C ALA A 299 2.06 0.24 10.72
N LEU A 300 1.49 -0.96 10.63
CA LEU A 300 1.94 -2.16 11.33
C LEU A 300 3.22 -2.75 10.71
N GLU A 301 4.32 -2.77 11.47
CA GLU A 301 5.65 -3.20 11.00
C GLU A 301 5.97 -4.66 11.32
N THR A 302 5.44 -5.17 12.43
CA THR A 302 5.59 -6.55 12.92
C THR A 302 4.26 -7.06 13.48
N LEU A 303 4.07 -8.38 13.47
CA LEU A 303 2.86 -9.02 13.99
C LEU A 303 3.22 -10.43 14.49
N ASP A 304 3.08 -10.67 15.79
CA ASP A 304 3.26 -12.00 16.37
C ASP A 304 1.96 -12.81 16.25
N LEU A 305 2.06 -13.96 15.59
CA LEU A 305 0.98 -14.92 15.37
C LEU A 305 1.35 -16.31 15.89
N SER A 306 2.38 -16.42 16.74
CA SER A 306 2.85 -17.69 17.29
C SER A 306 1.76 -18.47 18.04
N ASN A 307 0.82 -17.78 18.67
CA ASN A 307 -0.28 -18.40 19.41
C ASN A 307 -1.51 -18.76 18.54
N PHE A 308 -1.53 -18.37 17.25
CA PHE A 308 -2.67 -18.63 16.37
C PHE A 308 -2.75 -20.12 15.98
N ASN A 309 -3.90 -20.71 16.27
CA ASN A 309 -4.34 -22.01 15.75
C ASN A 309 -5.39 -21.78 14.66
N THR A 310 -5.06 -22.12 13.41
CA THR A 310 -5.97 -21.93 12.25
C THR A 310 -6.59 -23.22 11.72
N ALA A 311 -6.50 -24.36 12.45
CA ALA A 311 -6.99 -25.65 11.95
C ALA A 311 -8.49 -25.68 11.59
N ASN A 312 -9.30 -24.85 12.27
CA ASN A 312 -10.73 -24.68 12.03
C ASN A 312 -11.06 -23.52 11.08
N VAL A 313 -10.07 -22.74 10.62
CA VAL A 313 -10.29 -21.60 9.73
C VAL A 313 -10.61 -22.09 8.32
N THR A 314 -11.76 -21.68 7.80
CA THR A 314 -12.23 -22.04 6.46
C THR A 314 -12.07 -20.91 5.45
N ASP A 315 -11.81 -19.69 5.92
CA ASP A 315 -11.68 -18.48 5.11
C ASP A 315 -10.71 -17.47 5.76
N MET A 316 -9.67 -17.11 5.01
CA MET A 316 -8.65 -16.11 5.35
C MET A 316 -8.28 -15.26 4.11
N GLN A 317 -9.25 -15.02 3.21
CA GLN A 317 -9.03 -14.16 2.04
C GLN A 317 -8.47 -12.79 2.46
N TYR A 318 -7.45 -12.32 1.76
CA TYR A 318 -6.82 -11.01 1.98
C TYR A 318 -6.37 -10.72 3.42
N MET A 319 -6.12 -11.75 4.25
CA MET A 319 -5.86 -11.59 5.69
C MET A 319 -4.82 -10.52 6.07
N PHE A 320 -3.77 -10.33 5.25
CA PHE A 320 -2.73 -9.32 5.46
C PHE A 320 -2.64 -8.30 4.31
N ALA A 321 -3.60 -8.28 3.38
CA ALA A 321 -3.44 -7.57 2.12
C ALA A 321 -3.29 -6.06 2.31
N GLY A 322 -2.35 -5.41 1.61
CA GLY A 322 -2.15 -3.96 1.69
C GLY A 322 -1.52 -3.44 2.99
N SER A 323 -1.16 -4.30 3.94
CA SER A 323 -0.39 -3.93 5.15
C SER A 323 1.07 -3.71 4.79
N SER A 324 1.30 -2.63 4.05
CA SER A 324 2.49 -2.40 3.22
C SER A 324 3.81 -2.31 3.98
N LYS A 325 3.77 -1.99 5.29
CA LYS A 325 4.93 -1.91 6.18
C LYS A 325 5.34 -3.24 6.82
N LEU A 326 4.50 -4.27 6.78
CA LEU A 326 4.75 -5.52 7.48
C LEU A 326 5.98 -6.23 6.90
N THR A 327 7.08 -6.25 7.65
CA THR A 327 8.39 -6.73 7.19
C THR A 327 8.55 -8.23 7.37
N THR A 328 7.95 -8.78 8.42
CA THR A 328 8.08 -10.19 8.80
C THR A 328 6.71 -10.85 8.98
N LEU A 329 6.54 -12.07 8.48
CA LEU A 329 5.40 -12.93 8.79
C LEU A 329 5.86 -14.33 9.22
N ASN A 330 5.43 -14.77 10.40
CA ASN A 330 5.63 -16.15 10.84
C ASN A 330 4.31 -16.94 10.76
N LEU A 331 4.23 -17.85 9.79
CA LEU A 331 3.10 -18.74 9.56
C LEU A 331 3.48 -20.21 9.79
N SER A 332 4.46 -20.51 10.66
CA SER A 332 4.88 -21.88 11.00
C SER A 332 3.73 -22.72 11.58
N ASN A 333 2.86 -22.08 12.36
CA ASN A 333 1.77 -22.72 13.11
C ASN A 333 0.44 -22.74 12.33
N PHE A 334 0.41 -22.12 11.14
CA PHE A 334 -0.81 -22.04 10.33
C PHE A 334 -1.10 -23.37 9.63
N ASP A 335 -2.36 -23.79 9.72
CA ASP A 335 -2.94 -24.93 9.05
C ASP A 335 -3.85 -24.45 7.92
N LEU A 336 -3.43 -24.70 6.67
CA LEU A 336 -4.20 -24.36 5.46
C LEU A 336 -4.81 -25.62 4.82
N THR A 337 -4.78 -26.78 5.50
CA THR A 337 -5.27 -28.04 4.93
C THR A 337 -6.79 -28.11 4.85
N SER A 338 -7.50 -27.34 5.68
CA SER A 338 -8.96 -27.18 5.67
C SER A 338 -9.48 -26.19 4.61
N ILE A 339 -8.60 -25.46 3.92
CA ILE A 339 -8.98 -24.37 3.00
C ILE A 339 -9.30 -24.92 1.61
N ASN A 340 -10.54 -24.75 1.18
CA ASN A 340 -11.03 -25.17 -0.13
C ASN A 340 -11.13 -23.98 -1.10
N GLY A 341 -10.79 -24.21 -2.38
CA GLY A 341 -10.93 -23.21 -3.44
C GLY A 341 -10.07 -21.97 -3.22
N ASP A 342 -10.66 -20.79 -3.43
CA ASP A 342 -10.01 -19.48 -3.36
C ASP A 342 -10.09 -18.85 -1.95
N ASN A 343 -10.32 -19.63 -0.90
CA ASN A 343 -10.54 -19.11 0.48
C ASN A 343 -9.26 -18.57 1.19
N ALA A 344 -8.14 -18.47 0.47
CA ALA A 344 -6.96 -17.71 0.84
C ALA A 344 -6.49 -16.78 -0.30
N TYR A 345 -7.41 -16.38 -1.19
CA TYR A 345 -7.15 -15.43 -2.27
C TYR A 345 -6.56 -14.13 -1.73
N GLY A 346 -5.52 -13.63 -2.38
CA GLY A 346 -4.93 -12.33 -2.08
C GLY A 346 -4.30 -12.18 -0.70
N MET A 347 -4.12 -13.27 0.07
CA MET A 347 -3.62 -13.27 1.46
C MET A 347 -2.36 -12.41 1.68
N PHE A 348 -1.44 -12.38 0.71
CA PHE A 348 -0.18 -11.63 0.75
C PHE A 348 -0.16 -10.40 -0.18
N SER A 349 -1.29 -10.07 -0.81
CA SER A 349 -1.37 -9.04 -1.86
C SER A 349 -0.91 -7.68 -1.34
N LYS A 350 -0.02 -7.01 -2.07
CA LYS A 350 0.50 -5.66 -1.73
C LYS A 350 1.27 -5.55 -0.39
N LEU A 351 1.80 -6.65 0.15
CA LEU A 351 2.76 -6.63 1.27
C LEU A 351 4.16 -6.13 0.83
N THR A 352 4.26 -4.88 0.38
CA THR A 352 5.43 -4.37 -0.36
C THR A 352 6.76 -4.37 0.41
N SER A 353 6.74 -4.34 1.74
CA SER A 353 7.95 -4.39 2.58
C SER A 353 8.27 -5.78 3.15
N LEU A 354 7.51 -6.82 2.79
CA LEU A 354 7.72 -8.17 3.34
C LEU A 354 9.04 -8.75 2.85
N SER A 355 10.00 -8.87 3.76
CA SER A 355 11.35 -9.38 3.51
C SER A 355 11.66 -10.69 4.21
N LYS A 356 10.82 -11.13 5.17
CA LYS A 356 10.98 -12.40 5.90
C LYS A 356 9.65 -13.14 6.05
N LEU A 357 9.64 -14.42 5.66
CA LEU A 357 8.45 -15.27 5.65
C LEU A 357 8.77 -16.67 6.15
N THR A 358 8.20 -17.07 7.29
CA THR A 358 8.34 -18.43 7.83
C THR A 358 7.09 -19.25 7.50
N LEU A 359 7.30 -20.46 6.97
CA LEU A 359 6.24 -21.32 6.44
C LEU A 359 6.31 -22.73 7.07
N GLY A 360 5.17 -23.21 7.57
CA GLY A 360 5.03 -24.53 8.20
C GLY A 360 4.68 -25.68 7.24
N THR A 361 4.71 -26.90 7.76
CA THR A 361 4.39 -28.14 7.02
C THR A 361 2.92 -28.28 6.62
N LYS A 362 2.04 -27.47 7.22
CA LYS A 362 0.60 -27.40 6.90
C LYS A 362 0.20 -26.22 6.00
N ILE A 363 1.15 -25.37 5.61
CA ILE A 363 0.96 -24.37 4.55
C ILE A 363 0.71 -25.08 3.21
N ARG A 364 -0.12 -24.50 2.34
CA ARG A 364 -0.37 -24.98 0.98
C ARG A 364 -0.39 -23.81 -0.01
N LEU A 365 0.78 -23.26 -0.35
CA LEU A 365 0.88 -22.07 -1.22
C LEU A 365 0.20 -22.29 -2.59
N LYS A 366 -0.42 -21.22 -3.11
CA LYS A 366 -1.10 -21.15 -4.41
C LYS A 366 -0.91 -19.77 -5.05
N SER A 367 -0.92 -19.73 -6.38
CA SER A 367 -0.76 -18.49 -7.16
C SER A 367 -1.74 -17.37 -6.78
N TYR A 368 -2.99 -17.71 -6.44
CA TYR A 368 -4.00 -16.73 -6.03
C TYR A 368 -3.66 -15.99 -4.73
N MET A 369 -2.79 -16.54 -3.87
CA MET A 369 -2.41 -15.91 -2.60
C MET A 369 -1.60 -14.61 -2.81
N SER A 370 -1.10 -14.40 -4.03
CA SER A 370 -0.56 -13.12 -4.50
C SER A 370 0.61 -12.58 -3.67
N LEU A 371 1.59 -13.44 -3.39
CA LEU A 371 2.87 -13.03 -2.79
C LEU A 371 3.50 -11.88 -3.60
N PRO A 372 3.99 -10.80 -2.96
CA PRO A 372 4.49 -9.63 -3.65
C PRO A 372 5.58 -9.99 -4.65
N LYS A 373 5.43 -9.49 -5.88
CA LYS A 373 6.53 -9.48 -6.83
C LYS A 373 7.50 -8.40 -6.36
N SER A 374 8.62 -8.83 -5.84
CA SER A 374 9.83 -8.03 -5.79
C SER A 374 10.27 -7.65 -7.22
N ASP A 375 11.29 -6.81 -7.35
CA ASP A 375 11.95 -6.68 -8.66
C ASP A 375 12.59 -8.02 -9.09
N ASN A 376 13.05 -8.08 -10.35
CA ASN A 376 13.66 -9.28 -10.91
C ASN A 376 15.07 -9.58 -10.36
N SER A 377 15.67 -8.74 -9.50
CA SER A 377 16.94 -9.01 -8.82
C SER A 377 16.74 -9.77 -7.51
N LEU A 378 15.70 -9.42 -6.76
CA LEU A 378 15.38 -10.02 -5.47
C LEU A 378 14.85 -11.47 -5.59
N ARG A 379 15.23 -12.33 -4.65
CA ARG A 379 14.77 -13.74 -4.55
C ARG A 379 14.46 -14.13 -3.11
N TRP A 380 13.43 -14.95 -2.91
CA TRP A 380 13.18 -15.63 -1.65
C TRP A 380 14.17 -16.78 -1.49
N ARG A 381 15.04 -16.68 -0.49
CA ARG A 381 16.05 -17.67 -0.14
C ARG A 381 15.78 -18.24 1.24
N ASP A 382 15.72 -19.55 1.32
CA ASP A 382 15.67 -20.30 2.58
C ASP A 382 16.96 -20.05 3.40
N ILE A 383 16.82 -19.79 4.70
CA ILE A 383 17.96 -19.64 5.62
C ILE A 383 18.68 -20.99 5.81
N GLY A 384 17.95 -22.11 5.85
CA GLY A 384 18.51 -23.43 6.14
C GLY A 384 19.23 -23.48 7.49
N GLN A 385 20.52 -23.84 7.48
CA GLN A 385 21.40 -23.86 8.67
C GLN A 385 22.21 -22.55 8.84
N GLY A 386 21.90 -21.51 8.06
CA GLY A 386 22.59 -20.21 8.08
C GLY A 386 21.97 -19.20 9.05
N THR A 387 22.28 -17.92 8.83
CA THR A 387 21.65 -16.77 9.49
C THR A 387 20.88 -15.91 8.48
N GLU A 388 20.24 -14.84 8.94
CA GLU A 388 19.55 -13.88 8.06
C GLU A 388 20.54 -13.10 7.19
N GLU A 389 21.73 -12.79 7.68
CA GLU A 389 22.80 -12.14 6.93
C GLU A 389 23.60 -13.11 6.05
N SER A 390 23.55 -14.41 6.37
CA SER A 390 24.29 -15.46 5.66
C SER A 390 23.46 -16.74 5.51
N PRO A 391 22.42 -16.73 4.65
CA PRO A 391 21.57 -17.89 4.43
C PRO A 391 22.34 -19.04 3.76
N GLN A 392 22.14 -20.26 4.24
CA GLN A 392 22.76 -21.47 3.69
C GLN A 392 21.77 -22.39 2.97
N GLY A 393 20.47 -22.09 3.03
CA GLY A 393 19.46 -22.83 2.27
C GLY A 393 19.70 -22.71 0.76
N LYS A 394 19.46 -23.84 0.07
CA LYS A 394 19.61 -23.97 -1.39
C LYS A 394 18.34 -23.59 -2.15
N ASN A 395 17.22 -23.46 -1.47
CA ASN A 395 15.95 -23.09 -2.06
C ASN A 395 15.95 -21.58 -2.32
N ILE A 396 16.10 -21.20 -3.59
CA ILE A 396 16.13 -19.80 -4.07
C ILE A 396 15.10 -19.68 -5.18
N TRP A 397 14.11 -18.80 -4.98
CA TRP A 397 12.94 -18.68 -5.85
C TRP A 397 12.50 -17.23 -6.02
N THR A 398 11.99 -16.89 -7.20
CA THR A 398 11.09 -15.74 -7.35
C THR A 398 9.82 -15.95 -6.50
N ALA A 399 9.09 -14.87 -6.19
CA ALA A 399 7.79 -15.00 -5.50
C ALA A 399 6.81 -15.94 -6.23
N THR A 400 6.83 -15.94 -7.56
CA THR A 400 6.04 -16.85 -8.40
C THR A 400 6.46 -18.32 -8.20
N GLU A 401 7.76 -18.59 -8.19
CA GLU A 401 8.28 -19.95 -8.01
C GLU A 401 8.07 -20.48 -6.59
N LEU A 402 8.19 -19.65 -5.56
CA LEU A 402 7.87 -20.05 -4.18
C LEU A 402 6.40 -20.48 -4.07
N LEU A 403 5.47 -19.72 -4.68
CA LEU A 403 4.05 -20.09 -4.74
C LEU A 403 3.75 -21.37 -5.54
N GLN A 404 4.65 -21.81 -6.43
CA GLN A 404 4.45 -22.97 -7.31
C GLN A 404 5.19 -24.23 -6.83
N ASN A 405 6.39 -24.08 -6.28
CA ASN A 405 7.33 -25.17 -5.99
C ASN A 405 7.45 -25.49 -4.49
N TYR A 406 6.77 -24.76 -3.60
CA TYR A 406 6.77 -25.05 -2.17
C TYR A 406 6.13 -26.42 -1.89
N ASP A 407 6.96 -27.35 -1.41
CA ASP A 407 6.59 -28.68 -0.97
C ASP A 407 6.65 -28.66 0.56
N PRO A 408 5.51 -28.68 1.26
CA PRO A 408 5.47 -28.42 2.69
C PRO A 408 6.26 -29.42 3.55
N GLU A 409 6.55 -30.63 3.05
CA GLU A 409 7.36 -31.62 3.77
C GLU A 409 8.87 -31.44 3.57
N LYS A 410 9.28 -30.75 2.49
CA LYS A 410 10.69 -30.58 2.10
C LYS A 410 11.20 -29.15 2.26
N HIS A 411 10.28 -28.18 2.18
CA HIS A 411 10.56 -26.76 1.99
C HIS A 411 10.02 -25.91 3.16
N SER A 412 9.47 -26.51 4.23
CA SER A 412 9.12 -25.75 5.44
C SER A 412 10.35 -25.13 6.09
N GLY A 413 10.29 -23.84 6.42
CA GLY A 413 11.44 -23.08 6.92
C GLY A 413 11.20 -21.57 6.90
N THR A 414 12.26 -20.80 7.19
CA THR A 414 12.25 -19.34 7.12
C THR A 414 12.95 -18.88 5.86
N TYR A 415 12.23 -18.11 5.05
CA TYR A 415 12.70 -17.48 3.83
C TYR A 415 12.97 -16.01 4.06
N ILE A 416 14.06 -15.50 3.48
CA ILE A 416 14.38 -14.07 3.41
C ILE A 416 14.47 -13.62 1.96
N LEU A 417 14.12 -12.36 1.71
CA LEU A 417 14.19 -11.72 0.40
C LEU A 417 15.58 -11.09 0.22
N THR A 418 16.43 -11.68 -0.63
CA THR A 418 17.84 -11.30 -0.80
C THR A 418 18.10 -10.61 -2.14
N ASP A 419 18.90 -9.54 -2.11
CA ASP A 419 19.46 -8.80 -3.26
C ASP A 419 20.75 -9.44 -3.82
N ASN A 420 21.39 -10.31 -3.04
CA ASN A 420 22.52 -11.14 -3.42
C ASN A 420 22.09 -12.62 -3.60
N PRO A 421 21.34 -12.96 -4.67
CA PRO A 421 21.04 -14.34 -5.00
C PRO A 421 22.33 -15.12 -5.31
N LEU A 422 22.35 -16.41 -4.98
CA LEU A 422 23.54 -17.25 -5.15
C LEU A 422 23.96 -17.28 -6.62
N GLU A 423 25.21 -16.88 -6.92
CA GLU A 423 25.76 -16.97 -8.27
C GLU A 423 25.71 -18.41 -8.78
N ALA A 424 25.20 -18.58 -10.01
CA ALA A 424 25.25 -19.87 -10.67
C ALA A 424 26.67 -20.19 -11.13
N LYS A 425 26.99 -21.48 -11.18
CA LYS A 425 28.20 -21.93 -11.87
C LYS A 425 27.98 -21.84 -13.39
N LYS A 426 29.08 -21.63 -14.11
CA LYS A 426 29.08 -21.32 -15.55
C LYS A 426 28.26 -22.32 -16.36
N LEU A 427 27.43 -21.81 -17.27
CA LEU A 427 26.83 -22.59 -18.35
C LEU A 427 27.68 -22.40 -19.61
N THR A 428 28.29 -23.48 -20.11
CA THR A 428 29.11 -23.47 -21.32
C THR A 428 28.30 -23.95 -22.53
N ILE A 429 28.23 -23.15 -23.59
CA ILE A 429 27.54 -23.48 -24.85
C ILE A 429 28.57 -23.78 -25.93
N ASN A 430 28.63 -25.03 -26.39
CA ASN A 430 29.55 -25.50 -27.42
C ASN A 430 28.85 -25.68 -28.78
N TYR A 431 29.61 -25.51 -29.87
CA TYR A 431 29.18 -25.72 -31.25
C TYR A 431 30.16 -26.66 -31.94
N VAL A 432 29.75 -27.88 -32.26
CA VAL A 432 30.66 -28.93 -32.77
C VAL A 432 30.10 -29.63 -34.00
N ASP A 433 30.97 -30.20 -34.83
CA ASP A 433 30.58 -31.14 -35.88
C ASP A 433 30.24 -32.53 -35.32
N GLU A 434 29.85 -33.47 -36.19
CA GLU A 434 29.54 -34.86 -35.80
C GLU A 434 30.75 -35.65 -35.27
N ALA A 435 31.97 -35.17 -35.46
CA ALA A 435 33.20 -35.75 -34.91
C ALA A 435 33.65 -35.07 -33.61
N GLY A 436 32.91 -34.05 -33.13
CA GLY A 436 33.21 -33.30 -31.92
C GLY A 436 34.20 -32.15 -32.12
N ASN A 437 34.59 -31.81 -33.35
CA ASN A 437 35.49 -30.68 -33.62
C ASN A 437 34.73 -29.35 -33.43
N PRO A 438 35.31 -28.34 -32.76
CA PRO A 438 34.65 -27.06 -32.55
C PRO A 438 34.50 -26.29 -33.88
N LEU A 439 33.27 -25.91 -34.21
CA LEU A 439 32.93 -25.08 -35.38
C LEU A 439 32.91 -23.58 -35.05
N LEU A 440 32.66 -23.23 -33.79
CA LEU A 440 32.69 -21.86 -33.26
C LEU A 440 33.32 -21.85 -31.87
N VAL A 441 33.78 -20.68 -31.43
CA VAL A 441 34.19 -20.45 -30.04
C VAL A 441 32.98 -20.64 -29.12
N SER A 442 33.17 -21.41 -28.03
CA SER A 442 32.15 -21.64 -27.02
C SER A 442 31.67 -20.33 -26.40
N ARG A 443 30.37 -20.20 -26.18
CA ARG A 443 29.79 -19.08 -25.43
C ARG A 443 29.65 -19.46 -23.96
N MET A 444 29.76 -18.49 -23.06
CA MET A 444 29.50 -18.66 -21.64
C MET A 444 28.24 -17.88 -21.28
N GLN A 445 27.41 -18.46 -20.42
CA GLN A 445 26.29 -17.78 -19.79
C GLN A 445 26.48 -17.81 -18.27
N GLU A 446 26.41 -16.63 -17.68
CA GLU A 446 26.44 -16.38 -16.24
C GLU A 446 25.04 -15.92 -15.79
N GLY A 447 24.83 -15.84 -14.48
CA GLY A 447 23.55 -15.49 -13.87
C GLY A 447 23.43 -16.11 -12.48
N PHE A 448 22.22 -16.17 -11.94
CA PHE A 448 21.99 -16.66 -10.58
C PHE A 448 21.31 -18.02 -10.56
N VAL A 449 21.53 -18.75 -9.47
CA VAL A 449 20.89 -20.06 -9.25
C VAL A 449 19.38 -19.89 -9.32
N GLY A 450 18.81 -20.53 -10.33
CA GLY A 450 17.39 -20.54 -10.61
C GLY A 450 16.93 -19.72 -11.83
N ASP A 451 17.79 -18.88 -12.42
CA ASP A 451 17.43 -18.11 -13.61
C ASP A 451 17.20 -19.01 -14.84
N LEU A 452 16.24 -18.62 -15.70
CA LEU A 452 15.87 -19.38 -16.90
C LEU A 452 16.59 -18.85 -18.15
N VAL A 453 17.37 -19.71 -18.81
CA VAL A 453 18.16 -19.40 -20.01
C VAL A 453 17.41 -19.84 -21.26
N ASN A 454 16.98 -18.89 -22.10
CA ASN A 454 16.33 -19.21 -23.37
C ASN A 454 17.33 -19.77 -24.39
N ILE A 455 17.49 -21.10 -24.42
CA ILE A 455 18.41 -21.82 -25.33
C ILE A 455 18.24 -21.47 -26.82
N SER A 456 17.09 -20.92 -27.22
CA SER A 456 16.81 -20.55 -28.61
C SER A 456 17.72 -19.44 -29.12
N VAL A 457 18.14 -18.49 -28.26
CA VAL A 457 18.98 -17.35 -28.67
C VAL A 457 20.45 -17.73 -28.92
N TYR A 458 20.85 -18.94 -28.50
CA TYR A 458 22.18 -19.48 -28.73
C TYR A 458 22.24 -20.38 -29.98
N ARG A 459 21.14 -20.57 -30.71
CA ARG A 459 21.17 -21.23 -32.02
C ARG A 459 21.87 -20.32 -33.02
N VAL A 460 22.85 -20.87 -33.74
CA VAL A 460 23.63 -20.17 -34.77
C VAL A 460 23.53 -20.96 -36.07
N GLU A 461 23.23 -20.28 -37.17
CA GLU A 461 23.38 -20.85 -38.51
C GLU A 461 24.87 -20.81 -38.90
N ILE A 462 25.40 -21.95 -39.35
CA ILE A 462 26.80 -22.10 -39.74
C ILE A 462 26.81 -22.50 -41.22
N GLU A 463 27.47 -21.70 -42.07
CA GLU A 463 27.51 -21.92 -43.51
C GLU A 463 28.07 -23.32 -43.85
N GLY A 464 27.40 -24.03 -44.76
CA GLY A 464 27.76 -25.42 -45.09
C GLY A 464 27.32 -26.48 -44.07
N TYR A 465 26.70 -26.10 -42.94
CA TYR A 465 26.22 -27.02 -41.91
C TYR A 465 24.72 -26.83 -41.59
N ARG A 466 24.15 -27.80 -40.86
CA ARG A 466 22.81 -27.76 -40.26
C ARG A 466 22.84 -28.37 -38.86
N ILE A 467 22.00 -27.89 -37.95
CA ILE A 467 21.86 -28.48 -36.61
C ILE A 467 21.29 -29.89 -36.76
N LYS A 468 21.99 -30.88 -36.18
CA LYS A 468 21.58 -32.29 -36.10
C LYS A 468 20.79 -32.55 -34.83
N GLU A 469 21.36 -32.18 -33.69
CA GLU A 469 20.82 -32.42 -32.35
C GLU A 469 21.40 -31.43 -31.32
N ILE A 470 20.79 -31.41 -30.13
CA ILE A 470 21.23 -30.63 -28.98
C ILE A 470 21.45 -31.61 -27.83
N ILE A 471 22.67 -31.66 -27.30
CA ILE A 471 23.09 -32.60 -26.25
C ILE A 471 23.43 -31.81 -25.00
N GLY A 472 22.96 -32.28 -23.84
CA GLY A 472 23.10 -31.61 -22.56
C GLY A 472 21.75 -31.48 -21.86
N ASN A 473 21.75 -30.91 -20.66
CA ASN A 473 20.56 -30.83 -19.83
C ASN A 473 20.35 -29.40 -19.31
N ILE A 474 19.07 -29.04 -19.19
CA ILE A 474 18.52 -27.94 -18.37
C ILE A 474 18.48 -26.52 -18.99
N VAL A 475 17.37 -25.83 -18.70
CA VAL A 475 17.00 -24.44 -19.05
C VAL A 475 17.09 -23.51 -17.84
N LYS A 476 17.45 -24.02 -16.65
CA LYS A 476 17.55 -23.32 -15.35
C LYS A 476 18.98 -23.38 -14.80
N LEU A 477 19.57 -22.24 -14.42
CA LEU A 477 20.93 -22.19 -13.87
C LEU A 477 21.03 -22.81 -12.47
N THR A 478 22.18 -23.40 -12.13
CA THR A 478 22.39 -24.17 -10.88
C THR A 478 23.71 -23.84 -10.17
N ASP A 479 23.91 -24.39 -8.96
CA ASP A 479 25.18 -24.29 -8.21
C ASP A 479 26.28 -25.23 -8.74
N GLN A 480 26.05 -25.93 -9.86
CA GLN A 480 26.98 -26.86 -10.53
C GLN A 480 27.30 -26.40 -11.96
N GLU A 481 28.50 -26.70 -12.46
CA GLU A 481 28.85 -26.36 -13.85
C GLU A 481 27.98 -27.12 -14.84
N GLN A 482 27.46 -26.41 -15.85
CA GLN A 482 26.54 -26.96 -16.85
C GLN A 482 27.12 -26.81 -18.26
N THR A 483 26.80 -27.76 -19.14
CA THR A 483 27.24 -27.74 -20.54
C THR A 483 26.08 -28.08 -21.47
N LEU A 484 25.94 -27.26 -22.52
CA LEU A 484 25.00 -27.45 -23.62
C LEU A 484 25.80 -27.51 -24.93
N THR A 485 25.55 -28.49 -25.77
CA THR A 485 26.29 -28.70 -27.03
C THR A 485 25.32 -28.76 -28.20
N PHE A 486 25.47 -27.85 -29.17
CA PHE A 486 24.83 -27.93 -30.47
C PHE A 486 25.73 -28.76 -31.41
N VAL A 487 25.19 -29.87 -31.93
CA VAL A 487 25.89 -30.75 -32.88
C VAL A 487 25.41 -30.46 -34.29
N TYR A 488 26.34 -30.33 -35.23
CA TYR A 488 26.08 -29.93 -36.62
C TYR A 488 26.52 -31.00 -37.62
N SER A 489 25.65 -31.30 -38.58
CA SER A 489 25.96 -32.09 -39.78
C SER A 489 26.37 -31.17 -40.92
N LYS A 490 27.31 -31.60 -41.78
CA LYS A 490 27.51 -30.94 -43.08
C LYS A 490 26.26 -31.05 -43.95
N ASN A 491 26.01 -30.02 -44.76
CA ASN A 491 24.94 -30.02 -45.75
C ASN A 491 25.28 -30.93 -46.94
N LYS A 492 24.23 -31.54 -47.51
CA LYS A 492 24.32 -32.27 -48.78
C LYS A 492 24.37 -31.27 -49.95
N ALA A 493 25.22 -31.57 -50.92
CA ALA A 493 25.43 -30.81 -52.15
C ALA A 493 25.29 -31.74 -53.36
N THR A 494 25.00 -31.18 -54.55
CA THR A 494 24.88 -31.97 -55.79
C THR A 494 25.57 -31.31 -56.97
N LEU A 495 26.21 -32.14 -57.79
CA LEU A 495 26.94 -31.78 -59.01
C LEU A 495 26.27 -32.47 -60.21
N THR A 496 25.90 -31.70 -61.24
CA THR A 496 25.38 -32.25 -62.50
C THR A 496 26.42 -32.14 -63.62
N ILE A 497 26.71 -33.25 -64.29
CA ILE A 497 27.61 -33.33 -65.44
C ILE A 497 26.80 -33.49 -66.72
N ASN A 498 27.00 -32.59 -67.70
CA ASN A 498 26.39 -32.65 -69.03
C ASN A 498 27.43 -33.08 -70.08
N TYR A 499 27.00 -33.74 -71.15
CA TYR A 499 27.86 -34.23 -72.23
C TYR A 499 27.34 -33.70 -73.57
N VAL A 500 28.15 -32.92 -74.28
CA VAL A 500 27.75 -32.26 -75.54
C VAL A 500 28.79 -32.40 -76.65
N ASP A 501 28.38 -32.22 -77.90
CA ASP A 501 29.30 -32.02 -79.01
C ASP A 501 29.84 -30.57 -79.10
N GLU A 502 30.77 -30.31 -80.02
CA GLU A 502 31.30 -28.94 -80.24
C GLU A 502 30.26 -27.89 -80.64
N ALA A 503 29.09 -28.29 -81.13
CA ALA A 503 27.98 -27.40 -81.45
C ALA A 503 27.02 -27.20 -80.26
N GLY A 504 27.28 -27.86 -79.12
CA GLY A 504 26.48 -27.77 -77.89
C GLY A 504 25.27 -28.71 -77.87
N ASN A 505 25.13 -29.64 -78.82
CA ASN A 505 24.06 -30.63 -78.80
C ASN A 505 24.36 -31.69 -77.73
N GLN A 506 23.36 -32.05 -76.93
CA GLN A 506 23.49 -33.13 -75.94
C GLN A 506 23.72 -34.48 -76.64
N ILE A 507 24.83 -35.15 -76.31
CA ILE A 507 25.21 -36.46 -76.87
C ILE A 507 25.09 -37.61 -75.86
N LEU A 508 24.95 -37.30 -74.57
CA LEU A 508 24.59 -38.24 -73.51
C LEU A 508 23.80 -37.51 -72.41
N ASP A 509 22.86 -38.19 -71.77
CA ASP A 509 22.01 -37.60 -70.73
C ASP A 509 22.81 -37.12 -69.50
N PRO A 510 22.43 -35.97 -68.89
CA PRO A 510 23.12 -35.46 -67.72
C PRO A 510 23.06 -36.40 -66.52
N LYS A 511 24.20 -36.55 -65.82
CA LYS A 511 24.31 -37.35 -64.59
C LYS A 511 24.47 -36.44 -63.38
N THR A 512 23.78 -36.76 -62.28
CA THR A 512 23.89 -36.01 -61.01
C THR A 512 24.54 -36.88 -59.95
N TYR A 513 25.47 -36.27 -59.20
CA TYR A 513 26.24 -36.89 -58.12
C TYR A 513 26.00 -36.12 -56.81
N GLU A 514 25.88 -36.83 -55.68
CA GLU A 514 25.77 -36.23 -54.34
C GLU A 514 27.13 -36.22 -53.62
N GLY A 515 27.36 -35.19 -52.79
CA GLY A 515 28.49 -35.08 -51.87
C GLY A 515 28.13 -34.23 -50.64
N LEU A 516 29.05 -34.04 -49.71
CA LEU A 516 28.92 -33.05 -48.64
C LEU A 516 29.66 -31.76 -49.01
N VAL A 517 29.20 -30.63 -48.47
CA VAL A 517 29.86 -29.34 -48.71
C VAL A 517 31.34 -29.38 -48.26
N GLY A 518 32.24 -28.99 -49.16
CA GLY A 518 33.69 -29.05 -49.00
C GLY A 518 34.35 -30.39 -49.37
N ASP A 519 33.60 -31.38 -49.87
CA ASP A 519 34.20 -32.60 -50.43
C ASP A 519 34.85 -32.30 -51.78
N ARG A 520 36.06 -32.82 -52.05
CA ARG A 520 36.81 -32.53 -53.27
C ARG A 520 36.26 -33.27 -54.50
N ILE A 521 36.26 -32.58 -55.64
CA ILE A 521 35.80 -33.08 -56.95
C ILE A 521 37.02 -33.22 -57.88
N ASN A 522 37.21 -34.40 -58.49
CA ASN A 522 38.12 -34.56 -59.63
C ASN A 522 37.30 -34.73 -60.91
N LEU A 523 37.42 -33.79 -61.86
CA LEU A 523 36.58 -33.80 -63.07
C LEU A 523 36.93 -34.92 -64.06
N GLU A 524 38.18 -35.39 -64.06
CA GLU A 524 38.66 -36.47 -64.95
C GLU A 524 37.92 -37.79 -64.68
N THR A 525 37.44 -38.02 -63.45
CA THR A 525 36.69 -39.25 -63.10
C THR A 525 35.25 -39.29 -63.63
N TYR A 526 34.79 -38.24 -64.34
CA TYR A 526 33.47 -38.19 -64.96
C TYR A 526 33.50 -38.16 -66.50
N GLU A 527 34.68 -38.31 -67.12
CA GLU A 527 34.82 -38.52 -68.57
C GLU A 527 34.27 -39.89 -68.98
N VAL A 528 33.69 -39.99 -70.19
CA VAL A 528 33.01 -41.21 -70.67
C VAL A 528 33.31 -41.40 -72.16
N GLU A 529 33.54 -42.63 -72.59
CA GLU A 529 33.73 -42.98 -74.00
C GLU A 529 32.40 -42.91 -74.77
N ILE A 530 32.38 -42.28 -75.94
CA ILE A 530 31.17 -42.03 -76.74
C ILE A 530 31.46 -42.31 -78.23
N ASP A 531 30.74 -43.30 -78.80
CA ASP A 531 30.97 -43.77 -80.18
C ASP A 531 30.86 -42.66 -81.23
N GLY A 532 31.85 -42.58 -82.12
CA GLY A 532 31.93 -41.58 -83.19
C GLY A 532 32.29 -40.17 -82.72
N TYR A 533 32.62 -39.99 -81.44
CA TYR A 533 33.00 -38.72 -80.84
C TYR A 533 34.30 -38.85 -80.01
N SER A 534 35.06 -37.76 -79.85
CA SER A 534 36.29 -37.76 -79.01
C SER A 534 36.32 -36.57 -78.05
N PHE A 535 36.68 -36.80 -76.78
CA PHE A 535 36.70 -35.75 -75.75
C PHE A 535 37.70 -34.64 -76.09
N LYS A 536 37.30 -33.39 -75.81
CA LYS A 536 38.07 -32.19 -76.15
C LYS A 536 38.40 -31.32 -74.95
N LYS A 537 37.40 -30.98 -74.11
CA LYS A 537 37.55 -30.08 -72.94
C LYS A 537 36.29 -30.00 -72.07
N THR A 538 36.45 -29.52 -70.83
CA THR A 538 35.36 -29.06 -69.95
C THR A 538 35.06 -27.57 -70.13
N THR A 539 33.83 -27.13 -69.86
CA THR A 539 33.41 -25.71 -69.89
C THR A 539 33.93 -24.86 -68.73
N ASN A 540 34.08 -25.46 -67.54
CA ASN A 540 34.42 -24.78 -66.30
C ASN A 540 35.10 -25.76 -65.33
N LYS A 541 36.02 -25.27 -64.50
CA LYS A 541 36.66 -26.08 -63.44
C LYS A 541 35.90 -25.92 -62.13
N ILE A 542 35.60 -27.04 -61.49
CA ILE A 542 35.05 -27.12 -60.13
C ILE A 542 35.91 -28.10 -59.34
N THR A 543 36.33 -27.73 -58.13
CA THR A 543 37.30 -28.46 -57.31
C THR A 543 36.70 -29.05 -56.03
N GLU A 544 35.52 -28.59 -55.62
CA GLU A 544 34.82 -29.05 -54.41
C GLU A 544 33.31 -28.84 -54.51
N PHE A 545 32.55 -29.66 -53.78
CA PHE A 545 31.11 -29.54 -53.63
C PHE A 545 30.75 -28.30 -52.81
N THR A 546 29.85 -27.44 -53.30
CA THR A 546 29.37 -26.25 -52.59
C THR A 546 27.86 -26.30 -52.33
N ASP A 547 27.37 -25.39 -51.50
CA ASP A 547 25.95 -25.23 -51.16
C ASP A 547 25.07 -24.76 -52.33
N LYS A 548 25.70 -24.24 -53.39
CA LYS A 548 25.05 -23.77 -54.63
C LYS A 548 24.96 -24.92 -55.63
N LYS A 549 23.92 -24.90 -56.48
CA LYS A 549 23.79 -25.88 -57.57
C LYS A 549 24.97 -25.76 -58.52
N GLN A 550 25.77 -26.83 -58.65
CA GLN A 550 26.94 -26.89 -59.51
C GLN A 550 26.66 -27.71 -60.76
N ALA A 551 27.11 -27.20 -61.91
CA ALA A 551 27.05 -27.94 -63.17
C ALA A 551 28.35 -27.75 -63.98
N VAL A 552 28.77 -28.80 -64.69
CA VAL A 552 29.92 -28.81 -65.60
C VAL A 552 29.53 -29.52 -66.88
N THR A 553 30.03 -29.05 -68.02
CA THR A 553 29.77 -29.64 -69.33
C THR A 553 31.07 -30.12 -69.98
N LEU A 554 31.09 -31.35 -70.48
CA LEU A 554 32.20 -31.96 -71.24
C LEU A 554 31.86 -31.95 -72.74
N ILE A 555 32.84 -31.56 -73.58
CA ILE A 555 32.66 -31.30 -75.02
C ILE A 555 33.44 -32.31 -75.88
N TYR A 556 32.83 -32.83 -76.96
CA TYR A 556 33.40 -33.87 -77.86
C TYR A 556 33.27 -33.56 -79.39
N SER A 557 34.09 -34.18 -80.26
CA SER A 557 34.31 -33.85 -81.72
C SER A 557 33.99 -34.98 -82.75
N LYS A 558 33.70 -34.69 -84.05
CA LYS A 558 33.15 -35.60 -85.11
C LYS A 558 33.87 -35.53 -86.52
N ASN A 559 33.64 -36.46 -87.48
CA ASN A 559 34.44 -36.72 -88.75
C ASN A 559 33.60 -36.75 -90.12
N GLU A 560 34.15 -36.60 -91.39
CA GLU A 560 33.42 -36.10 -92.67
C GLU A 560 33.63 -36.72 -94.14
N VAL A 561 32.76 -36.41 -95.19
CA VAL A 561 32.72 -36.84 -96.69
C VAL A 561 31.98 -35.84 -97.72
N LYS A 562 31.95 -35.93 -99.12
CA LYS A 562 31.51 -34.87 -100.17
C LYS A 562 30.33 -35.04 -101.26
N ALA A 563 29.74 -33.96 -101.89
CA ALA A 563 28.47 -33.92 -102.75
C ALA A 563 28.12 -32.73 -103.79
N PHE A 564 26.92 -32.64 -104.48
CA PHE A 564 26.52 -31.66 -105.58
C PHE A 564 24.99 -31.21 -105.76
N LEU A 565 24.65 -30.02 -106.35
CA LEU A 565 23.25 -29.43 -106.50
C LEU A 565 22.95 -28.47 -107.73
N THR A 566 21.72 -28.45 -108.29
CA THR A 566 21.23 -27.55 -109.41
C THR A 566 19.97 -26.68 -109.08
N ILE A 567 19.82 -25.47 -109.67
CA ILE A 567 18.74 -24.47 -109.42
C ILE A 567 18.08 -23.92 -110.74
N ASN A 568 16.74 -23.78 -110.79
CA ASN A 568 15.94 -23.17 -111.89
C ASN A 568 15.06 -21.97 -111.43
N TYR A 569 14.51 -21.13 -112.33
CA TYR A 569 13.67 -19.95 -111.99
C TYR A 569 12.42 -19.78 -112.89
N VAL A 570 11.22 -19.67 -112.30
CA VAL A 570 9.92 -19.58 -113.02
C VAL A 570 8.92 -18.59 -112.38
N ASP A 571 7.89 -18.20 -113.14
CA ASP A 571 6.70 -17.50 -112.62
C ASP A 571 5.66 -18.47 -111.99
N GLU A 572 4.55 -17.96 -111.46
CA GLU A 572 3.49 -18.80 -110.87
C GLU A 572 2.76 -19.70 -111.88
N ALA A 573 2.82 -19.40 -113.17
CA ALA A 573 2.25 -20.22 -114.23
C ALA A 573 3.24 -21.31 -114.73
N GLY A 574 4.49 -21.30 -114.25
CA GLY A 574 5.53 -22.25 -114.60
C GLY A 574 6.39 -21.84 -115.80
N ASN A 575 6.23 -20.62 -116.33
CA ASN A 575 7.06 -20.12 -117.42
C ASN A 575 8.46 -19.79 -116.91
N GLN A 576 9.50 -20.15 -117.66
CA GLN A 576 10.89 -19.82 -117.32
C GLN A 576 11.13 -18.30 -117.44
N ILE A 577 11.51 -17.68 -116.32
CA ILE A 577 11.80 -16.23 -116.24
C ILE A 577 13.30 -15.93 -116.12
N LEU A 578 14.13 -16.95 -115.86
CA LEU A 578 15.60 -16.88 -115.89
C LEU A 578 16.20 -18.29 -116.03
N ASP A 579 17.38 -18.42 -116.63
CA ASP A 579 18.00 -19.71 -116.96
C ASP A 579 18.60 -20.48 -115.75
N PRO A 580 18.62 -21.83 -115.76
CA PRO A 580 19.16 -22.66 -114.68
C PRO A 580 20.68 -22.63 -114.44
N LYS A 581 21.14 -23.05 -113.23
CA LYS A 581 22.57 -23.12 -112.84
C LYS A 581 22.91 -24.18 -111.77
N THR A 582 24.14 -24.72 -111.77
CA THR A 582 24.63 -25.84 -110.91
C THR A 582 25.83 -25.44 -110.01
N TYR A 583 25.98 -26.12 -108.86
CA TYR A 583 26.92 -25.86 -107.75
C TYR A 583 27.43 -27.16 -107.07
N GLU A 584 28.56 -27.11 -106.36
CA GLU A 584 29.25 -28.26 -105.71
C GLU A 584 29.41 -28.05 -104.18
N GLY A 585 29.58 -29.10 -103.36
CA GLY A 585 29.68 -29.02 -101.89
C GLY A 585 30.15 -30.31 -101.16
N VAL A 586 29.94 -30.38 -99.84
CA VAL A 586 30.34 -31.50 -98.95
C VAL A 586 29.10 -32.27 -98.40
N VAL A 587 29.12 -33.59 -98.16
CA VAL A 587 27.92 -34.32 -97.66
C VAL A 587 27.56 -33.79 -96.27
N GLY A 588 26.32 -33.31 -96.11
CA GLY A 588 25.86 -32.66 -94.88
C GLY A 588 26.20 -31.16 -94.78
N GLU A 589 26.89 -30.59 -95.76
CA GLU A 589 27.06 -29.14 -95.88
C GLU A 589 25.70 -28.49 -96.17
N LYS A 590 25.27 -27.57 -95.31
CA LYS A 590 23.90 -27.05 -95.35
C LYS A 590 23.68 -26.07 -96.48
N VAL A 591 22.71 -26.39 -97.34
CA VAL A 591 22.27 -25.58 -98.48
C VAL A 591 21.27 -24.54 -97.99
N ASN A 592 21.63 -23.26 -98.08
CA ASN A 592 20.68 -22.16 -97.89
C ASN A 592 20.11 -21.72 -99.23
N LEU A 593 18.90 -22.17 -99.58
CA LEU A 593 18.29 -21.84 -100.87
C LEU A 593 18.10 -20.33 -101.12
N LYS A 594 18.06 -19.52 -100.05
CA LYS A 594 17.90 -18.05 -100.13
C LYS A 594 19.08 -17.32 -100.79
N THR A 595 20.30 -17.88 -100.75
CA THR A 595 21.48 -17.26 -101.39
C THR A 595 21.47 -17.39 -102.91
N TYR A 596 20.54 -18.19 -103.48
CA TYR A 596 20.38 -18.35 -104.92
C TYR A 596 19.22 -17.52 -105.49
N GLU A 597 18.43 -16.84 -104.66
CA GLU A 597 17.38 -15.91 -105.11
C GLU A 597 17.98 -14.76 -105.96
N LYS A 598 17.30 -14.41 -107.06
CA LYS A 598 17.63 -13.27 -107.93
C LYS A 598 16.57 -12.18 -107.86
N LYS A 599 16.98 -10.92 -107.99
CA LYS A 599 16.07 -9.78 -108.13
C LYS A 599 15.57 -9.73 -109.58
N ILE A 600 14.26 -9.74 -109.76
CA ILE A 600 13.57 -9.72 -111.06
C ILE A 600 12.53 -8.61 -111.00
N ASP A 601 12.64 -7.60 -111.87
CA ASP A 601 11.78 -6.41 -111.77
C ASP A 601 10.31 -6.73 -112.07
N GLY A 602 9.40 -6.10 -111.31
CA GLY A 602 7.97 -6.36 -111.36
C GLY A 602 7.52 -7.65 -110.64
N TYR A 603 8.45 -8.42 -110.08
CA TYR A 603 8.19 -9.65 -109.33
C TYR A 603 8.90 -9.66 -107.96
N SER A 604 8.51 -10.56 -107.07
CA SER A 604 9.24 -10.88 -105.83
C SER A 604 9.10 -12.36 -105.49
N PHE A 605 10.15 -12.94 -104.90
CA PHE A 605 10.22 -14.37 -104.65
C PHE A 605 9.06 -14.85 -103.74
N LYS A 606 8.38 -15.94 -104.14
CA LYS A 606 7.26 -16.54 -103.41
C LYS A 606 7.67 -17.78 -102.63
N LYS A 607 8.26 -18.77 -103.31
CA LYS A 607 8.56 -20.11 -102.75
C LYS A 607 9.50 -20.90 -103.66
N THR A 608 10.09 -21.98 -103.13
CA THR A 608 10.71 -23.03 -103.96
C THR A 608 9.75 -24.19 -104.22
N SER A 609 10.03 -25.00 -105.25
CA SER A 609 9.29 -26.23 -105.59
C SER A 609 9.47 -27.33 -104.55
N ASN A 610 10.66 -27.41 -103.95
CA ASN A 610 11.08 -28.41 -102.98
C ASN A 610 12.15 -27.80 -102.07
N LYS A 611 12.31 -28.36 -100.86
CA LYS A 611 13.35 -27.96 -99.92
C LYS A 611 14.54 -28.91 -100.05
N ILE A 612 15.73 -28.33 -100.18
CA ILE A 612 17.01 -29.01 -100.01
C ILE A 612 17.75 -28.22 -98.95
N THR A 613 18.13 -28.92 -97.88
CA THR A 613 18.71 -28.33 -96.66
C THR A 613 20.19 -28.65 -96.51
N GLU A 614 20.69 -29.63 -97.25
CA GLU A 614 22.10 -30.05 -97.27
C GLU A 614 22.44 -30.76 -98.58
N PHE A 615 23.71 -30.70 -98.95
CA PHE A 615 24.27 -31.46 -100.05
C PHE A 615 24.30 -32.96 -99.69
N THR A 616 23.80 -33.82 -100.59
CA THR A 616 23.80 -35.29 -100.40
C THR A 616 24.61 -36.00 -101.48
N ASP A 617 25.03 -37.24 -101.20
CA ASP A 617 25.75 -38.13 -102.13
C ASP A 617 25.01 -38.40 -103.48
N LYS A 618 23.71 -38.11 -103.54
CA LYS A 618 22.86 -38.22 -104.73
C LYS A 618 22.64 -36.86 -105.39
N LYS A 619 22.53 -36.83 -106.72
CA LYS A 619 22.28 -35.59 -107.51
C LYS A 619 20.96 -34.91 -107.10
N GLN A 620 21.03 -33.59 -106.89
CA GLN A 620 19.94 -32.78 -106.34
C GLN A 620 19.54 -31.60 -107.27
N ALA A 621 18.27 -31.21 -107.30
CA ALA A 621 17.78 -30.03 -108.04
C ALA A 621 16.56 -29.32 -107.39
N VAL A 622 16.44 -28.00 -107.56
CA VAL A 622 15.36 -27.13 -107.02
C VAL A 622 14.94 -26.04 -108.02
N THR A 623 13.66 -25.60 -107.98
CA THR A 623 13.14 -24.45 -108.75
C THR A 623 12.63 -23.34 -107.82
N LEU A 624 12.89 -22.07 -108.13
CA LEU A 624 12.39 -20.88 -107.43
C LEU A 624 11.22 -20.23 -108.21
N ILE A 625 10.16 -19.82 -107.50
CA ILE A 625 8.88 -19.33 -108.05
C ILE A 625 8.58 -17.91 -107.52
N TYR A 626 8.09 -17.00 -108.37
CA TYR A 626 7.95 -15.55 -108.08
C TYR A 626 6.50 -14.99 -108.26
N SER A 627 6.11 -14.00 -107.44
CA SER A 627 4.79 -13.30 -107.33
C SER A 627 4.88 -11.77 -107.56
N LYS A 628 3.78 -11.00 -107.34
CA LYS A 628 3.65 -9.53 -107.60
C LYS A 628 3.08 -8.75 -106.36
N ASN A 629 3.50 -7.48 -106.16
CA ASN A 629 3.49 -6.63 -104.90
C ASN A 629 2.15 -6.05 -104.31
N GLU A 630 2.03 -5.75 -102.97
CA GLU A 630 0.88 -5.10 -102.23
C GLU A 630 1.26 -4.13 -101.03
N VAL A 631 0.30 -3.52 -100.23
CA VAL A 631 0.40 -2.21 -99.47
C VAL A 631 -0.11 -2.17 -97.95
N LYS A 632 0.15 -1.10 -97.12
CA LYS A 632 -0.06 -0.94 -95.61
C LYS A 632 -0.87 0.32 -95.09
N SER A 633 -1.25 0.44 -93.78
CA SER A 633 -1.99 1.61 -93.15
C SER A 633 -1.82 1.90 -91.60
N PHE A 634 -2.57 2.87 -90.98
CA PHE A 634 -2.42 3.43 -89.60
C PHE A 634 -3.72 3.89 -88.85
N LEU A 635 -3.72 3.87 -87.48
CA LEU A 635 -4.82 4.23 -86.54
C LEU A 635 -4.37 5.16 -85.38
N THR A 636 -5.21 6.11 -84.93
CA THR A 636 -4.95 7.03 -83.79
C THR A 636 -5.98 6.90 -82.64
N ILE A 637 -5.56 7.01 -81.38
CA ILE A 637 -6.41 6.91 -80.17
C ILE A 637 -6.33 8.19 -79.32
N ASN A 638 -7.48 8.74 -78.87
CA ASN A 638 -7.59 9.91 -77.99
C ASN A 638 -8.23 9.57 -76.61
N TYR A 639 -7.91 10.33 -75.55
CA TYR A 639 -8.46 10.13 -74.20
C TYR A 639 -9.04 11.45 -73.63
N VAL A 640 -10.33 11.46 -73.32
CA VAL A 640 -11.06 12.66 -72.85
C VAL A 640 -11.94 12.39 -71.64
N ASP A 641 -12.32 13.43 -70.90
CA ASP A 641 -13.38 13.36 -69.90
C ASP A 641 -14.79 13.50 -70.52
N GLU A 642 -15.85 13.39 -69.70
CA GLU A 642 -17.24 13.53 -70.15
C GLU A 642 -17.58 14.90 -70.77
N ALA A 643 -16.78 15.95 -70.51
CA ALA A 643 -16.93 17.26 -71.14
C ALA A 643 -16.14 17.38 -72.46
N GLY A 644 -15.44 16.31 -72.88
CA GLY A 644 -14.62 16.28 -74.09
C GLY A 644 -13.22 16.90 -73.91
N LYS A 645 -12.82 17.25 -72.67
CA LYS A 645 -11.49 17.80 -72.41
C LYS A 645 -10.45 16.67 -72.44
N GLN A 646 -9.34 16.87 -73.15
CA GLN A 646 -8.22 15.92 -73.18
C GLN A 646 -7.61 15.74 -71.78
N ILE A 647 -7.57 14.49 -71.32
CA ILE A 647 -7.02 14.10 -70.00
C ILE A 647 -5.72 13.28 -70.11
N LEU A 648 -5.42 12.78 -71.30
CA LEU A 648 -4.14 12.14 -71.65
C LEU A 648 -3.90 12.31 -73.16
N ASP A 649 -2.64 12.44 -73.57
CA ASP A 649 -2.30 12.76 -74.96
C ASP A 649 -2.58 11.61 -75.96
N PRO A 650 -2.98 11.93 -77.21
CA PRO A 650 -3.24 10.94 -78.26
C PRO A 650 -2.05 10.05 -78.63
N LYS A 651 -2.34 8.84 -79.11
CA LYS A 651 -1.31 7.85 -79.51
C LYS A 651 -1.66 7.10 -80.80
N VAL A 652 -0.67 6.88 -81.67
CA VAL A 652 -0.81 6.29 -83.01
C VAL A 652 -0.24 4.85 -83.06
N TYR A 653 -0.83 3.99 -83.90
CA TYR A 653 -0.50 2.58 -84.12
C TYR A 653 -0.53 2.24 -85.63
N GLU A 654 0.35 1.35 -86.11
CA GLU A 654 0.43 0.86 -87.52
C GLU A 654 -0.23 -0.53 -87.65
N GLY A 655 -0.81 -0.85 -88.82
CA GLY A 655 -1.42 -2.16 -89.09
C GLY A 655 -1.60 -2.45 -90.59
N VAL A 656 -1.90 -3.70 -90.95
CA VAL A 656 -2.14 -4.10 -92.34
C VAL A 656 -3.62 -3.92 -92.69
N VAL A 657 -3.93 -3.48 -93.93
CA VAL A 657 -5.32 -3.30 -94.38
C VAL A 657 -6.08 -4.62 -94.31
N GLY A 658 -7.14 -4.68 -93.50
CA GLY A 658 -7.94 -5.87 -93.19
C GLY A 658 -7.68 -6.51 -91.81
N GLU A 659 -6.72 -6.02 -91.03
CA GLU A 659 -6.38 -6.55 -89.69
C GLU A 659 -7.35 -6.06 -88.60
N ARG A 660 -7.84 -6.93 -87.71
CA ARG A 660 -8.90 -6.61 -86.73
C ARG A 660 -8.38 -6.03 -85.41
N ILE A 661 -9.17 -5.12 -84.82
CA ILE A 661 -8.79 -4.29 -83.65
C ILE A 661 -9.58 -4.72 -82.39
N ASN A 662 -8.89 -4.94 -81.26
CA ASN A 662 -9.48 -5.28 -79.95
C ASN A 662 -9.43 -4.08 -78.99
N LEU A 663 -10.57 -3.69 -78.39
CA LEU A 663 -10.73 -2.45 -77.63
C LEU A 663 -9.96 -2.42 -76.29
N GLU A 664 -9.88 -3.55 -75.59
CA GLU A 664 -9.28 -3.63 -74.24
C GLU A 664 -7.80 -3.24 -74.24
N THR A 665 -7.08 -3.58 -75.31
CA THR A 665 -5.66 -3.25 -75.54
C THR A 665 -5.35 -1.75 -75.43
N TYR A 666 -6.35 -0.89 -75.65
CA TYR A 666 -6.18 0.56 -75.75
C TYR A 666 -6.74 1.34 -74.54
N THR A 667 -7.38 0.69 -73.55
CA THR A 667 -7.80 1.37 -72.32
C THR A 667 -6.61 1.64 -71.38
N LYS A 668 -6.74 2.65 -70.50
CA LYS A 668 -5.70 3.07 -69.55
C LYS A 668 -6.31 3.45 -68.20
N ILE A 669 -5.59 3.17 -67.11
CA ILE A 669 -5.95 3.64 -65.77
C ILE A 669 -5.49 5.10 -65.63
N ILE A 670 -6.40 6.00 -65.24
CA ILE A 670 -6.14 7.44 -65.09
C ILE A 670 -6.58 7.85 -63.68
N ALA A 671 -5.69 8.48 -62.91
CA ALA A 671 -5.95 8.76 -61.49
C ALA A 671 -7.14 9.72 -61.29
N GLY A 672 -8.14 9.30 -60.51
CA GLY A 672 -9.38 10.05 -60.26
C GLY A 672 -10.40 10.03 -61.41
N TYR A 673 -10.20 9.15 -62.40
CA TYR A 673 -11.07 9.01 -63.57
C TYR A 673 -11.34 7.53 -63.94
N SER A 674 -12.61 7.14 -63.97
CA SER A 674 -13.09 5.80 -64.32
C SER A 674 -13.50 5.70 -65.81
N PHE A 675 -13.09 4.66 -66.54
CA PHE A 675 -13.47 4.48 -67.95
C PHE A 675 -14.98 4.25 -68.11
N LYS A 676 -15.61 4.91 -69.10
CA LYS A 676 -17.06 4.84 -69.32
C LYS A 676 -17.48 4.29 -70.68
N LYS A 677 -16.93 4.81 -71.79
CA LYS A 677 -17.31 4.40 -73.17
C LYS A 677 -16.33 4.91 -74.22
N THR A 678 -16.43 4.40 -75.46
CA THR A 678 -15.93 5.10 -76.65
C THR A 678 -17.00 6.00 -77.28
N THR A 679 -16.58 6.97 -78.10
CA THR A 679 -17.51 7.79 -78.90
C THR A 679 -17.86 7.18 -80.25
N ASN A 680 -17.00 6.32 -80.79
CA ASN A 680 -17.15 5.63 -82.08
C ASN A 680 -16.60 4.20 -81.97
N LYS A 681 -16.85 3.37 -82.99
CA LYS A 681 -16.39 1.96 -83.05
C LYS A 681 -15.62 1.72 -84.35
N ILE A 682 -14.42 1.16 -84.23
CA ILE A 682 -13.57 0.74 -85.35
C ILE A 682 -13.20 -0.71 -85.10
N THR A 683 -13.33 -1.56 -86.12
CA THR A 683 -13.20 -3.03 -86.00
C THR A 683 -12.00 -3.60 -86.74
N GLU A 684 -11.45 -2.88 -87.73
CA GLU A 684 -10.30 -3.29 -88.52
C GLU A 684 -9.55 -2.09 -89.13
N PHE A 685 -8.27 -2.26 -89.42
CA PHE A 685 -7.43 -1.31 -90.13
C PHE A 685 -7.86 -1.22 -91.60
N THR A 686 -8.14 -0.01 -92.10
CA THR A 686 -8.48 0.23 -93.51
C THR A 686 -7.41 1.06 -94.21
N ASP A 687 -7.48 1.19 -95.53
CA ASP A 687 -6.59 1.99 -96.38
C ASP A 687 -6.64 3.51 -96.13
N LYS A 688 -7.48 3.96 -95.19
CA LYS A 688 -7.69 5.37 -94.83
C LYS A 688 -7.30 5.60 -93.37
N LYS A 689 -6.86 6.82 -93.04
CA LYS A 689 -6.52 7.19 -91.66
C LYS A 689 -7.74 7.08 -90.74
N GLN A 690 -7.58 6.43 -89.60
CA GLN A 690 -8.64 6.12 -88.64
C GLN A 690 -8.36 6.74 -87.26
N THR A 691 -9.40 7.13 -86.52
CA THR A 691 -9.28 7.71 -85.16
C THR A 691 -10.39 7.21 -84.21
N LEU A 692 -10.03 6.81 -82.99
CA LEU A 692 -10.94 6.32 -81.93
C LEU A 692 -10.77 7.16 -80.64
N THR A 693 -11.87 7.57 -80.00
CA THR A 693 -11.80 8.34 -78.72
C THR A 693 -12.44 7.58 -77.57
N LEU A 694 -11.75 7.55 -76.42
CA LEU A 694 -12.13 6.92 -75.15
C LEU A 694 -12.52 8.00 -74.12
N VAL A 695 -13.65 7.81 -73.43
CA VAL A 695 -14.26 8.78 -72.50
C VAL A 695 -14.27 8.25 -71.06
N TYR A 696 -13.86 9.09 -70.11
CA TYR A 696 -13.73 8.77 -68.68
C TYR A 696 -14.55 9.74 -67.78
N SER A 697 -15.03 9.23 -66.65
CA SER A 697 -15.81 9.95 -65.62
C SER A 697 -14.96 10.30 -64.41
N LYS A 698 -15.10 11.51 -63.87
CA LYS A 698 -14.35 11.96 -62.69
C LYS A 698 -15.02 11.51 -61.39
N ASP A 699 -14.25 10.94 -60.47
CA ASP A 699 -14.77 10.41 -59.19
C ASP A 699 -15.05 11.55 -58.16
N LYS A 700 -16.02 11.36 -57.26
CA LYS A 700 -16.44 12.40 -56.28
C LYS A 700 -15.51 12.46 -55.05
N ILE A 701 -15.08 13.68 -54.69
CA ILE A 701 -14.20 13.97 -53.56
C ILE A 701 -15.02 14.18 -52.26
N LYS A 702 -14.53 13.67 -51.12
CA LYS A 702 -15.05 14.01 -49.77
C LYS A 702 -14.35 15.26 -49.22
N THR A 703 -15.11 16.16 -48.59
CA THR A 703 -14.60 17.38 -47.96
C THR A 703 -13.96 17.08 -46.60
N ILE A 704 -12.82 17.72 -46.29
CA ILE A 704 -12.13 17.63 -45.00
C ILE A 704 -12.67 18.66 -43.99
N ALA A 705 -12.60 18.33 -42.71
CA ALA A 705 -13.07 19.11 -41.57
C ALA A 705 -12.10 18.99 -40.38
N SER A 706 -12.13 19.98 -39.46
CA SER A 706 -11.24 20.02 -38.30
C SER A 706 -11.93 20.53 -37.03
N LEU A 707 -11.61 19.86 -35.91
CA LEU A 707 -12.05 20.18 -34.55
C LEU A 707 -10.85 20.64 -33.72
N THR A 708 -10.99 21.77 -33.03
CA THR A 708 -10.00 22.25 -32.05
C THR A 708 -10.44 21.93 -30.62
N VAL A 709 -9.53 21.37 -29.82
CA VAL A 709 -9.75 20.96 -28.43
C VAL A 709 -8.91 21.85 -27.52
N LYS A 710 -9.56 22.59 -26.61
CA LYS A 710 -8.93 23.50 -25.64
C LYS A 710 -8.98 22.92 -24.23
N TYR A 711 -8.02 23.30 -23.39
CA TYR A 711 -7.90 22.85 -21.99
C TYR A 711 -7.82 24.08 -21.09
N VAL A 712 -8.79 24.29 -20.20
CA VAL A 712 -8.84 25.47 -19.32
C VAL A 712 -9.22 25.11 -17.89
N ASP A 713 -8.91 25.98 -16.93
CA ASP A 713 -9.51 25.92 -15.61
C ASP A 713 -10.88 26.61 -15.55
N GLU A 714 -11.54 26.55 -14.40
CA GLU A 714 -12.86 27.17 -14.19
C GLU A 714 -12.88 28.70 -14.37
N THR A 715 -11.72 29.37 -14.41
CA THR A 715 -11.60 30.81 -14.71
C THR A 715 -11.40 31.09 -16.21
N GLY A 716 -11.29 30.04 -17.04
CA GLY A 716 -11.00 30.13 -18.47
C GLY A 716 -9.51 30.23 -18.80
N LYS A 717 -8.61 30.10 -17.81
CA LYS A 717 -7.17 30.13 -18.04
C LYS A 717 -6.72 28.84 -18.72
N GLN A 718 -6.00 28.96 -19.83
CA GLN A 718 -5.45 27.81 -20.56
C GLN A 718 -4.45 27.01 -19.70
N LEU A 719 -4.65 25.69 -19.63
CA LEU A 719 -3.85 24.73 -18.87
C LEU A 719 -2.88 23.92 -19.74
N LEU A 720 -3.30 23.58 -20.96
CA LEU A 720 -2.48 22.91 -21.97
C LEU A 720 -2.66 23.60 -23.33
N ASN A 721 -1.70 23.38 -24.23
CA ASN A 721 -1.85 23.79 -25.63
C ASN A 721 -3.05 23.10 -26.27
N PHE A 722 -3.75 23.81 -27.16
CA PHE A 722 -4.87 23.24 -27.89
C PHE A 722 -4.41 22.11 -28.82
N LYS A 723 -5.24 21.08 -28.97
CA LYS A 723 -5.04 19.99 -29.94
C LYS A 723 -5.99 20.17 -31.11
N THR A 724 -5.63 19.63 -32.27
CA THR A 724 -6.50 19.63 -33.47
C THR A 724 -6.72 18.21 -33.94
N HIS A 725 -7.97 17.85 -34.18
CA HIS A 725 -8.39 16.60 -34.80
C HIS A 725 -8.91 16.89 -36.21
N ASN A 726 -8.42 16.15 -37.21
CA ASN A 726 -8.79 16.33 -38.62
C ASN A 726 -9.45 15.05 -39.14
N GLY A 727 -10.53 15.19 -39.91
CA GLY A 727 -11.26 14.09 -40.53
C GLY A 727 -12.07 14.56 -41.73
N PHE A 728 -13.06 13.78 -42.15
CA PHE A 728 -14.01 14.16 -43.19
C PHE A 728 -15.32 14.68 -42.58
N VAL A 729 -16.03 15.52 -43.33
CA VAL A 729 -17.36 15.98 -42.95
C VAL A 729 -18.30 14.76 -42.80
N GLY A 730 -18.89 14.60 -41.62
CA GLY A 730 -19.75 13.48 -41.22
C GLY A 730 -19.05 12.34 -40.45
N ASP A 731 -17.75 12.44 -40.15
CA ASP A 731 -17.08 11.47 -39.26
C ASP A 731 -17.48 11.71 -37.80
N LEU A 732 -17.78 10.63 -37.06
CA LEU A 732 -18.17 10.71 -35.64
C LEU A 732 -16.97 11.03 -34.73
N VAL A 733 -17.20 11.83 -33.69
CA VAL A 733 -16.16 12.26 -32.73
C VAL A 733 -16.45 11.71 -31.34
N ASP A 734 -15.47 10.98 -30.76
CA ASP A 734 -15.46 10.62 -29.34
C ASP A 734 -14.60 11.62 -28.54
N LEU A 735 -15.26 12.44 -27.74
CA LEU A 735 -14.60 13.44 -26.89
C LEU A 735 -13.91 12.85 -25.65
N SER A 736 -14.22 11.61 -25.26
CA SER A 736 -13.68 10.99 -24.05
C SER A 736 -12.17 10.74 -24.14
N GLY A 737 -11.67 10.41 -25.33
CA GLY A 737 -10.25 10.20 -25.62
C GLY A 737 -9.36 11.46 -25.59
N TYR A 738 -9.94 12.65 -25.43
CA TYR A 738 -9.19 13.92 -25.32
C TYR A 738 -8.99 14.39 -23.88
N ARG A 739 -9.45 13.64 -22.88
CA ARG A 739 -9.23 13.95 -21.46
C ARG A 739 -7.78 13.69 -21.10
N GLU A 740 -7.08 14.75 -20.74
CA GLU A 740 -5.67 14.69 -20.33
C GLU A 740 -5.57 14.69 -18.79
N THR A 741 -4.53 14.06 -18.25
CA THR A 741 -4.20 14.23 -16.84
C THR A 741 -3.39 15.51 -16.68
N ILE A 742 -3.88 16.47 -15.90
CA ILE A 742 -3.25 17.76 -15.67
C ILE A 742 -2.87 17.86 -14.19
N ASP A 743 -1.58 17.97 -13.89
CA ASP A 743 -1.12 18.00 -12.49
C ASP A 743 -1.74 19.15 -11.69
N GLY A 744 -2.30 18.80 -10.53
CA GLY A 744 -3.01 19.73 -9.67
C GLY A 744 -4.41 20.13 -10.16
N TYR A 745 -4.96 19.48 -11.19
CA TYR A 745 -6.27 19.78 -11.75
C TYR A 745 -7.09 18.50 -12.09
N THR A 746 -8.39 18.52 -11.81
CA THR A 746 -9.33 17.40 -12.05
C THR A 746 -10.35 17.78 -13.14
N PHE A 747 -10.54 16.92 -14.14
CA PHE A 747 -11.52 17.16 -15.22
C PHE A 747 -12.95 17.27 -14.66
N LYS A 748 -13.67 18.32 -15.05
CA LYS A 748 -15.04 18.61 -14.57
C LYS A 748 -16.10 18.39 -15.64
N ARG A 749 -15.92 18.98 -16.84
CA ARG A 749 -16.88 18.90 -17.95
C ARG A 749 -16.29 19.35 -19.29
N PHE A 750 -17.00 19.04 -20.37
CA PHE A 750 -16.90 19.77 -21.64
C PHE A 750 -17.78 21.04 -21.59
N ASP A 751 -17.46 22.07 -22.37
CA ASP A 751 -18.29 23.28 -22.52
C ASP A 751 -19.44 23.09 -23.53
N ASN A 752 -19.22 22.27 -24.55
CA ASN A 752 -20.21 21.82 -25.53
C ASN A 752 -20.00 20.33 -25.88
N GLU A 753 -20.99 19.74 -26.54
CA GLU A 753 -20.88 18.39 -27.10
C GLU A 753 -20.79 18.48 -28.63
N ILE A 754 -19.83 17.74 -29.20
CA ILE A 754 -19.60 17.64 -30.64
C ILE A 754 -19.52 16.15 -30.96
N THR A 755 -20.53 15.66 -31.68
CA THR A 755 -20.71 14.24 -32.01
C THR A 755 -20.29 13.88 -33.43
N GLU A 756 -20.24 14.84 -34.34
CA GLU A 756 -19.80 14.67 -35.74
C GLU A 756 -19.01 15.88 -36.25
N LEU A 757 -18.10 15.64 -37.21
CA LEU A 757 -17.33 16.69 -37.88
C LEU A 757 -18.16 17.42 -38.93
N ALA A 758 -18.30 18.74 -38.78
CA ALA A 758 -19.05 19.61 -39.70
C ALA A 758 -18.12 20.33 -40.71
N ASN A 759 -18.69 20.89 -41.78
CA ASN A 759 -17.95 21.69 -42.77
C ASN A 759 -17.68 23.15 -42.34
N THR A 760 -17.77 23.42 -41.04
CA THR A 760 -17.52 24.71 -40.38
C THR A 760 -16.49 24.52 -39.28
N GLU A 761 -15.75 25.56 -38.90
CA GLU A 761 -14.81 25.47 -37.77
C GLU A 761 -15.54 25.02 -36.49
N GLN A 762 -14.99 24.00 -35.83
CA GLN A 762 -15.53 23.42 -34.60
C GLN A 762 -14.51 23.58 -33.46
N THR A 763 -14.98 23.90 -32.26
CA THR A 763 -14.15 24.00 -31.04
C THR A 763 -14.91 23.46 -29.84
N VAL A 764 -14.21 22.67 -29.02
CA VAL A 764 -14.64 22.19 -27.70
C VAL A 764 -13.58 22.54 -26.65
N THR A 765 -14.02 22.83 -25.44
CA THR A 765 -13.17 23.18 -24.29
C THR A 765 -13.42 22.22 -23.13
N LEU A 766 -12.36 21.58 -22.65
CA LEU A 766 -12.36 20.76 -21.44
C LEU A 766 -12.03 21.66 -20.24
N VAL A 767 -12.93 21.69 -19.26
CA VAL A 767 -12.81 22.52 -18.05
C VAL A 767 -12.36 21.66 -16.87
N TYR A 768 -11.33 22.10 -16.14
CA TYR A 768 -10.75 21.40 -14.98
C TYR A 768 -10.80 22.27 -13.70
N SER A 769 -10.98 21.62 -12.55
CA SER A 769 -10.96 22.25 -11.21
C SER A 769 -9.61 22.05 -10.53
N LYS A 770 -9.08 23.06 -9.83
CA LYS A 770 -7.78 22.98 -9.15
C LYS A 770 -7.89 22.19 -7.83
N ASN A 771 -6.91 21.34 -7.55
CA ASN A 771 -6.85 20.49 -6.35
C ASN A 771 -6.30 21.26 -5.13
N GLU A 772 -6.79 20.95 -3.92
CA GLU A 772 -6.41 21.60 -2.67
C GLU A 772 -5.11 21.04 -2.07
N VAL A 773 -4.31 21.89 -1.42
CA VAL A 773 -3.02 21.51 -0.79
C VAL A 773 -3.20 21.35 0.71
N LYS A 774 -2.99 20.12 1.20
CA LYS A 774 -3.12 19.75 2.61
C LYS A 774 -1.93 20.24 3.43
N ALA A 775 -2.18 20.64 4.67
CA ALA A 775 -1.20 21.09 5.66
C ALA A 775 -1.44 20.38 7.01
N SER A 776 -0.37 20.20 7.80
CA SER A 776 -0.45 19.55 9.12
C SER A 776 0.21 20.38 10.23
N LEU A 777 -0.44 20.39 11.39
CA LEU A 777 0.00 21.05 12.61
C LEU A 777 -0.05 20.03 13.76
N THR A 778 1.06 19.81 14.44
CA THR A 778 1.12 19.03 15.68
C THR A 778 1.09 19.96 16.89
N ILE A 779 0.20 19.68 17.84
CA ILE A 779 0.06 20.42 19.10
C ILE A 779 0.47 19.51 20.26
N ASN A 780 1.64 19.75 20.85
CA ASN A 780 2.14 19.02 22.02
C ASN A 780 1.63 19.65 23.33
N TYR A 781 1.37 18.82 24.34
CA TYR A 781 0.98 19.24 25.69
C TYR A 781 2.00 18.74 26.71
N VAL A 782 2.74 19.66 27.33
CA VAL A 782 3.87 19.32 28.22
C VAL A 782 3.81 20.06 29.55
N ASP A 783 4.44 19.50 30.57
CA ASP A 783 4.74 20.21 31.81
C ASP A 783 5.92 21.20 31.66
N GLU A 784 6.25 21.92 32.74
CA GLU A 784 7.38 22.87 32.73
C GLU A 784 8.77 22.24 32.57
N ALA A 785 8.91 20.94 32.80
CA ALA A 785 10.15 20.20 32.57
C ALA A 785 10.22 19.61 31.15
N GLY A 786 9.16 19.76 30.34
CA GLY A 786 9.06 19.22 28.99
C GLY A 786 8.53 17.80 28.91
N ASN A 787 8.09 17.20 30.02
CA ASN A 787 7.45 15.89 30.00
C ASN A 787 6.07 16.00 29.36
N GLN A 788 5.70 15.05 28.51
CA GLN A 788 4.38 14.99 27.91
C GLN A 788 3.32 14.63 28.96
N ILE A 789 2.25 15.42 29.04
CA ILE A 789 1.16 15.25 30.03
C ILE A 789 -0.21 14.97 29.39
N LEU A 790 -0.30 15.11 28.07
CA LEU A 790 -1.44 14.72 27.25
C LEU A 790 -0.92 14.45 25.83
N ASP A 791 -1.53 13.51 25.12
CA ASP A 791 -1.04 13.10 23.79
C ASP A 791 -1.10 14.21 22.75
N PRO A 792 -0.20 14.21 21.74
CA PRO A 792 -0.07 15.30 20.80
C PRO A 792 -1.28 15.30 19.89
N LYS A 793 -1.97 16.44 19.80
CA LYS A 793 -3.09 16.57 18.87
C LYS A 793 -2.57 16.97 17.49
N ILE A 794 -2.85 16.18 16.47
CA ILE A 794 -2.61 16.58 15.07
C ILE A 794 -3.86 17.29 14.54
N TYR A 795 -3.65 18.42 13.87
CA TYR A 795 -4.65 19.16 13.10
C TYR A 795 -4.27 19.12 11.62
N ASN A 796 -5.16 18.60 10.79
CA ASN A 796 -5.01 18.57 9.35
C ASN A 796 -5.96 19.60 8.73
N GLY A 797 -5.41 20.54 7.97
CA GLY A 797 -6.15 21.61 7.30
C GLY A 797 -5.57 21.90 5.91
N VAL A 798 -5.78 23.11 5.40
CA VAL A 798 -5.21 23.56 4.12
C VAL A 798 -4.20 24.70 4.29
N VAL A 799 -3.26 24.81 3.36
CA VAL A 799 -2.24 25.88 3.39
C VAL A 799 -2.92 27.26 3.32
N GLY A 800 -2.58 28.15 4.25
CA GLY A 800 -3.19 29.48 4.42
C GLY A 800 -4.40 29.53 5.38
N GLU A 801 -4.82 28.39 5.94
CA GLU A 801 -5.90 28.35 6.92
C GLU A 801 -5.48 28.97 8.25
N LYS A 802 -6.32 29.85 8.83
CA LYS A 802 -5.99 30.59 10.05
C LYS A 802 -6.15 29.73 11.31
N VAL A 803 -5.11 29.69 12.13
CA VAL A 803 -5.06 28.87 13.35
C VAL A 803 -5.33 29.75 14.59
N ASN A 804 -6.39 29.42 15.33
CA ASN A 804 -6.66 30.03 16.64
C ASN A 804 -6.18 29.10 17.77
N LEU A 805 -4.98 29.33 18.28
CA LEU A 805 -4.36 28.44 19.27
C LEU A 805 -5.12 28.35 20.61
N LYS A 806 -5.96 29.34 20.96
CA LYS A 806 -6.76 29.29 22.19
C LYS A 806 -7.78 28.15 22.23
N THR A 807 -8.24 27.65 21.08
CA THR A 807 -9.18 26.52 21.04
C THR A 807 -8.52 25.18 21.37
N TYR A 808 -7.19 25.15 21.42
CA TYR A 808 -6.37 23.99 21.76
C TYR A 808 -5.96 23.99 23.23
N GLU A 809 -6.14 25.09 23.99
CA GLU A 809 -5.93 25.11 25.44
C GLU A 809 -6.92 24.15 26.12
N LYS A 810 -6.43 23.01 26.60
CA LYS A 810 -7.22 22.00 27.35
C LYS A 810 -7.16 22.25 28.84
N LYS A 811 -8.25 21.92 29.53
CA LYS A 811 -8.22 21.65 30.98
C LYS A 811 -7.62 20.25 31.16
N ILE A 812 -6.53 20.16 31.91
CA ILE A 812 -5.83 18.91 32.21
C ILE A 812 -5.88 18.74 33.73
N ASP A 813 -6.40 17.61 34.22
CA ASP A 813 -6.57 17.42 35.66
C ASP A 813 -5.21 17.34 36.36
N GLY A 814 -5.11 18.04 37.50
CA GLY A 814 -3.83 18.23 38.19
C GLY A 814 -2.86 19.20 37.50
N TYR A 815 -3.25 19.91 36.44
CA TYR A 815 -2.43 20.93 35.77
C TYR A 815 -3.21 22.21 35.40
N SER A 816 -2.51 23.31 35.13
CA SER A 816 -3.04 24.62 34.70
C SER A 816 -2.21 25.17 33.54
N PHE A 817 -2.86 25.71 32.51
CA PHE A 817 -2.15 26.25 31.33
C PHE A 817 -1.29 27.45 31.70
N LYS A 818 -0.04 27.48 31.21
CA LYS A 818 0.95 28.54 31.50
C LYS A 818 1.26 29.42 30.29
N LYS A 819 1.65 28.82 29.17
CA LYS A 819 2.08 29.54 27.95
C LYS A 819 2.16 28.61 26.73
N THR A 820 2.24 29.21 25.55
CA THR A 820 2.45 28.51 24.27
C THR A 820 3.82 28.88 23.67
N THR A 821 4.53 27.92 23.09
CA THR A 821 5.76 28.11 22.31
C THR A 821 5.54 27.73 20.84
N ASN A 822 6.34 28.33 19.95
CA ASN A 822 6.24 28.19 18.49
C ASN A 822 4.86 28.56 17.91
N ALA A 823 4.20 29.57 18.50
CA ALA A 823 2.86 29.99 18.09
C ALA A 823 2.82 30.42 16.60
N ILE A 824 1.84 29.88 15.87
CA ILE A 824 1.54 30.21 14.47
C ILE A 824 0.17 30.88 14.35
N THR A 825 -0.03 31.65 13.28
CA THR A 825 -1.32 32.28 12.94
C THR A 825 -2.02 31.64 11.74
N GLU A 826 -1.29 30.88 10.92
CA GLU A 826 -1.79 30.21 9.72
C GLU A 826 -0.98 28.94 9.40
N LEU A 827 -1.63 27.99 8.73
CA LEU A 827 -1.01 26.75 8.27
C LEU A 827 -0.12 26.97 7.05
N THR A 828 1.04 26.31 7.00
CA THR A 828 1.98 26.35 5.87
C THR A 828 2.11 25.00 5.17
N ASP A 829 2.81 24.99 4.03
CA ASP A 829 3.17 23.79 3.25
C ASP A 829 4.22 22.87 3.92
N LYS A 830 4.55 23.14 5.18
CA LYS A 830 5.51 22.42 6.01
C LYS A 830 4.83 21.99 7.29
N ASN A 831 5.20 20.82 7.81
CA ASN A 831 4.73 20.35 9.10
C ASN A 831 5.13 21.35 10.19
N GLN A 832 4.15 21.93 10.87
CA GLN A 832 4.34 22.88 11.95
C GLN A 832 4.11 22.20 13.30
N THR A 833 4.86 22.64 14.33
CA THR A 833 4.71 22.10 15.70
C THR A 833 4.57 23.25 16.69
N VAL A 834 3.45 23.26 17.40
CA VAL A 834 3.16 24.16 18.52
C VAL A 834 3.24 23.36 19.82
N THR A 835 3.60 23.98 20.94
CA THR A 835 3.63 23.32 22.24
C THR A 835 2.98 24.19 23.31
N LEU A 836 1.98 23.64 24.00
CA LEU A 836 1.33 24.28 25.15
C LEU A 836 1.95 23.72 26.43
N ILE A 837 2.42 24.62 27.29
CA ILE A 837 3.13 24.31 28.53
C ILE A 837 2.21 24.56 29.72
N TYR A 838 2.22 23.64 30.67
CA TYR A 838 1.34 23.62 31.83
C TYR A 838 2.12 23.50 33.15
N SER A 839 1.58 24.10 34.22
CA SER A 839 2.07 23.99 35.60
C SER A 839 1.25 22.96 36.37
N LYS A 840 1.88 22.14 37.24
CA LYS A 840 1.16 21.17 38.07
C LYS A 840 0.42 21.87 39.23
N ASN A 841 -0.82 21.48 39.48
CA ASN A 841 -1.68 22.03 40.52
C ASN A 841 -1.32 21.44 41.90
N GLU A 842 -1.38 22.27 42.94
CA GLU A 842 -1.03 21.87 44.31
C GLU A 842 -2.14 21.06 44.99
N VAL A 843 -1.76 19.95 45.63
CA VAL A 843 -2.71 19.10 46.40
C VAL A 843 -2.83 19.65 47.82
N LYS A 844 -4.05 20.01 48.24
CA LYS A 844 -4.33 20.63 49.55
C LYS A 844 -4.28 19.60 50.68
N ALA A 845 -3.73 19.98 51.83
CA ALA A 845 -3.63 19.18 53.05
C ALA A 845 -4.10 19.98 54.28
N THR A 846 -4.61 19.28 55.29
CA THR A 846 -5.14 19.91 56.52
C THR A 846 -4.62 19.23 57.78
N LEU A 847 -4.10 20.05 58.69
CA LEU A 847 -3.58 19.67 60.00
C LEU A 847 -4.41 20.34 61.12
N THR A 848 -4.84 19.55 62.10
CA THR A 848 -5.43 20.06 63.35
C THR A 848 -4.41 20.01 64.48
N ILE A 849 -4.26 21.10 65.24
CA ILE A 849 -3.41 21.21 66.43
C ILE A 849 -4.29 21.39 67.67
N ASN A 850 -4.31 20.40 68.55
CA ASN A 850 -5.01 20.45 69.84
C ASN A 850 -4.09 20.93 70.97
N TYR A 851 -4.66 21.57 71.99
CA TYR A 851 -3.95 22.02 73.20
C TYR A 851 -4.64 21.43 74.43
N VAL A 852 -3.93 20.58 75.17
CA VAL A 852 -4.50 19.84 76.32
C VAL A 852 -3.63 19.90 77.56
N ASP A 853 -4.23 19.69 78.73
CA ASP A 853 -3.50 19.41 79.97
C ASP A 853 -3.00 17.96 80.03
N GLU A 854 -2.29 17.60 81.11
CA GLU A 854 -1.78 16.23 81.31
C GLU A 854 -2.85 15.15 81.47
N ALA A 855 -4.07 15.52 81.84
CA ALA A 855 -5.22 14.61 81.93
C ALA A 855 -5.97 14.49 80.59
N GLY A 856 -5.56 15.24 79.56
CA GLY A 856 -6.18 15.25 78.24
C GLY A 856 -7.35 16.23 78.12
N ASN A 857 -7.63 17.04 79.13
CA ASN A 857 -8.66 18.08 79.04
C ASN A 857 -8.19 19.18 78.10
N GLN A 858 -9.09 19.67 77.26
CA GLN A 858 -8.78 20.75 76.34
C GLN A 858 -8.65 22.09 77.08
N ILE A 859 -7.53 22.79 76.88
CA ILE A 859 -7.20 24.07 77.56
C ILE A 859 -7.15 25.27 76.60
N LEU A 860 -7.22 25.04 75.29
CA LEU A 860 -7.39 26.07 74.26
C LEU A 860 -8.08 25.45 73.04
N ASP A 861 -8.82 26.26 72.27
CA ASP A 861 -9.50 25.80 71.05
C ASP A 861 -8.52 25.22 70.00
N PRO A 862 -8.93 24.21 69.21
CA PRO A 862 -8.03 23.55 68.27
C PRO A 862 -7.73 24.49 67.12
N LYS A 863 -6.46 24.59 66.72
CA LYS A 863 -6.08 25.39 65.55
C LYS A 863 -6.05 24.50 64.31
N ILE A 864 -6.75 24.91 63.26
CA ILE A 864 -6.66 24.28 61.94
C ILE A 864 -5.60 25.02 61.11
N TYR A 865 -4.75 24.26 60.44
CA TYR A 865 -3.79 24.73 59.44
C TYR A 865 -4.10 24.06 58.10
N ASN A 866 -4.20 24.87 57.04
CA ASN A 866 -4.38 24.40 55.68
C ASN A 866 -3.11 24.74 54.89
N GLY A 867 -2.52 23.73 54.28
CA GLY A 867 -1.29 23.83 53.49
C GLY A 867 -1.37 22.88 52.28
N VAL A 868 -0.22 22.44 51.79
CA VAL A 868 -0.12 21.51 50.65
C VAL A 868 0.63 20.22 51.00
N VAL A 869 0.34 19.12 50.31
CA VAL A 869 1.00 17.83 50.54
C VAL A 869 2.51 17.95 50.27
N GLY A 870 3.33 17.49 51.23
CA GLY A 870 4.78 17.64 51.23
C GLY A 870 5.31 18.93 51.90
N GLU A 871 4.43 19.84 52.33
CA GLU A 871 4.83 21.05 53.04
C GLU A 871 5.38 20.74 54.44
N LYS A 872 6.57 21.28 54.77
CA LYS A 872 7.27 20.98 56.03
C LYS A 872 6.68 21.75 57.22
N VAL A 873 6.33 21.04 58.28
CA VAL A 873 5.64 21.61 59.45
C VAL A 873 6.62 21.85 60.60
N ASN A 874 6.78 23.11 61.02
CA ASN A 874 7.56 23.47 62.21
C ASN A 874 6.66 23.62 63.45
N LEU A 875 6.49 22.53 64.20
CA LEU A 875 5.56 22.46 65.34
C LEU A 875 5.89 23.44 66.49
N LYS A 876 7.15 23.87 66.65
CA LYS A 876 7.53 24.87 67.68
C LYS A 876 6.81 26.21 67.51
N THR A 877 6.44 26.57 66.29
CA THR A 877 5.69 27.81 66.00
C THR A 877 4.24 27.81 66.53
N TYR A 878 3.74 26.62 66.91
CA TYR A 878 2.41 26.42 67.45
C TYR A 878 2.41 26.29 68.99
N GLU A 879 3.57 26.19 69.64
CA GLU A 879 3.66 26.27 71.10
C GLU A 879 3.17 27.66 71.58
N LYS A 880 2.18 27.69 72.46
CA LYS A 880 1.57 28.91 73.00
C LYS A 880 1.91 29.08 74.47
N LYS A 881 2.11 30.32 74.90
CA LYS A 881 2.05 30.66 76.32
C LYS A 881 0.59 30.61 76.75
N ILE A 882 0.27 29.79 77.74
CA ILE A 882 -1.09 29.63 78.29
C ILE A 882 -0.99 29.94 79.79
N ASP A 883 -1.76 30.91 80.28
CA ASP A 883 -1.63 31.34 81.67
C ASP A 883 -2.06 30.23 82.64
N GLY A 884 -1.26 30.04 83.70
CA GLY A 884 -1.42 28.91 84.64
C GLY A 884 -0.88 27.56 84.15
N TYR A 885 -0.34 27.48 82.92
CA TYR A 885 0.19 26.25 82.34
C TYR A 885 1.59 26.42 81.73
N SER A 886 2.36 25.33 81.63
CA SER A 886 3.70 25.28 81.02
C SER A 886 3.77 24.13 80.02
N PHE A 887 4.28 24.39 78.81
CA PHE A 887 4.40 23.36 77.76
C PHE A 887 5.26 22.18 78.23
N LYS A 888 4.80 20.95 77.97
CA LYS A 888 5.46 19.71 78.41
C LYS A 888 6.03 18.90 77.25
N LYS A 889 5.19 18.57 76.27
CA LYS A 889 5.55 17.70 75.14
C LYS A 889 4.55 17.78 73.99
N THR A 890 4.98 17.33 72.81
CA THR A 890 4.12 17.11 71.65
C THR A 890 3.83 15.61 71.49
N THR A 891 2.61 15.28 71.07
CA THR A 891 2.19 13.91 70.71
C THR A 891 1.67 13.90 69.27
N ASN A 892 1.87 12.78 68.58
CA ASN A 892 1.63 12.62 67.13
C ASN A 892 2.36 13.67 66.29
N ALA A 893 3.62 13.97 66.63
CA ALA A 893 4.43 14.95 65.90
C ALA A 893 4.64 14.52 64.44
N ILE A 894 4.39 15.44 63.51
CA ILE A 894 4.66 15.29 62.07
C ILE A 894 5.73 16.28 61.63
N THR A 895 6.47 15.94 60.57
CA THR A 895 7.47 16.81 59.92
C THR A 895 6.98 17.39 58.60
N GLU A 896 5.94 16.81 58.00
CA GLU A 896 5.39 17.21 56.71
C GLU A 896 3.89 16.89 56.60
N LEU A 897 3.19 17.64 55.75
CA LEU A 897 1.77 17.44 55.49
C LEU A 897 1.51 16.30 54.49
N THR A 898 0.48 15.50 54.75
CA THR A 898 0.02 14.40 53.88
C THR A 898 -1.37 14.66 53.30
N ASP A 899 -1.75 13.87 52.29
CA ASP A 899 -3.10 13.81 51.72
C ASP A 899 -4.18 13.37 52.73
N LYS A 900 -3.78 12.58 53.74
CA LYS A 900 -4.62 12.17 54.87
C LYS A 900 -4.72 13.28 55.91
N LYS A 901 -5.90 13.41 56.54
CA LYS A 901 -6.13 14.32 57.68
C LYS A 901 -5.15 13.99 58.82
N GLN A 902 -4.36 14.97 59.26
CA GLN A 902 -3.39 14.82 60.33
C GLN A 902 -3.83 15.58 61.59
N THR A 903 -3.42 15.09 62.77
CA THR A 903 -3.73 15.74 64.05
C THR A 903 -2.55 15.63 65.01
N VAL A 904 -2.07 16.78 65.47
CA VAL A 904 -1.00 16.94 66.47
C VAL A 904 -1.63 17.41 67.78
N THR A 905 -1.10 16.99 68.92
CA THR A 905 -1.55 17.47 70.23
C THR A 905 -0.38 17.96 71.08
N LEU A 906 -0.46 19.22 71.53
CA LEU A 906 0.49 19.88 72.42
C LEU A 906 -0.01 19.76 73.86
N VAL A 907 0.78 19.14 74.73
CA VAL A 907 0.43 18.82 76.13
C VAL A 907 1.12 19.78 77.09
N TYR A 908 0.37 20.29 78.07
CA TYR A 908 0.81 21.28 79.06
C TYR A 908 0.62 20.80 80.50
N SER A 909 1.48 21.25 81.39
CA SER A 909 1.46 20.99 82.84
C SER A 909 0.86 22.19 83.57
N LYS A 910 0.02 22.00 84.58
CA LYS A 910 -0.52 23.09 85.39
C LYS A 910 0.51 23.57 86.41
N ASN A 911 0.65 24.88 86.61
CA ASN A 911 1.67 25.47 87.48
C ASN A 911 1.24 25.44 88.97
N GLU A 912 2.17 25.14 89.88
CA GLU A 912 1.92 25.02 91.33
C GLU A 912 1.82 26.39 92.05
N VAL A 913 1.01 26.45 93.12
CA VAL A 913 0.79 27.66 93.95
C VAL A 913 1.54 27.54 95.28
N LYS A 914 2.35 28.55 95.61
CA LYS A 914 3.24 28.57 96.78
C LYS A 914 2.53 29.10 98.03
N ALA A 915 2.85 28.52 99.18
CA ALA A 915 2.35 28.89 100.51
C ALA A 915 3.50 29.21 101.49
N SER A 916 3.22 29.98 102.55
CA SER A 916 4.22 30.25 103.60
C SER A 916 3.63 30.31 105.01
N LEU A 917 4.40 29.77 105.95
CA LEU A 917 4.07 29.65 107.37
C LEU A 917 5.15 30.35 108.20
N THR A 918 4.75 31.28 109.07
CA THR A 918 5.64 31.91 110.05
C THR A 918 5.54 31.20 111.40
N ILE A 919 6.67 31.00 112.09
CA ILE A 919 6.76 30.25 113.34
C ILE A 919 7.41 31.16 114.38
N ASN A 920 6.64 31.57 115.38
CA ASN A 920 7.08 32.42 116.49
C ASN A 920 7.41 31.57 117.73
N TYR A 921 8.34 32.05 118.55
CA TYR A 921 8.77 31.43 119.80
C TYR A 921 8.73 32.50 120.89
N VAL A 922 7.87 32.32 121.89
CA VAL A 922 7.62 33.30 122.94
C VAL A 922 7.65 32.68 124.34
N ASP A 923 7.88 33.50 125.36
CA ASP A 923 7.65 33.13 126.76
C ASP A 923 6.15 33.18 127.14
N GLU A 924 5.82 32.82 128.38
CA GLU A 924 4.44 32.89 128.89
C GLU A 924 3.85 34.31 128.96
N ALA A 925 4.68 35.34 128.93
CA ALA A 925 4.25 36.75 128.88
C ALA A 925 4.10 37.27 127.44
N GLY A 926 4.39 36.45 126.42
CA GLY A 926 4.33 36.80 125.01
C GLY A 926 5.59 37.50 124.48
N ASN A 927 6.67 37.60 125.26
CA ASN A 927 7.93 38.17 124.78
C ASN A 927 8.61 37.20 123.83
N GLN A 928 9.16 37.72 122.73
CA GLN A 928 9.92 36.92 121.76
C GLN A 928 11.25 36.43 122.37
N ILE A 929 11.41 35.11 122.46
CA ILE A 929 12.63 34.46 123.00
C ILE A 929 13.54 33.85 121.93
N LEU A 930 13.04 33.70 120.69
CA LEU A 930 13.81 33.32 119.52
C LEU A 930 13.16 33.92 118.27
N ASP A 931 13.99 34.39 117.32
CA ASP A 931 13.53 35.03 116.08
C ASP A 931 12.49 34.19 115.30
N PRO A 932 11.51 34.83 114.62
CA PRO A 932 10.54 34.11 113.82
C PRO A 932 11.21 33.32 112.69
N LYS A 933 10.75 32.08 112.47
CA LYS A 933 11.22 31.25 111.35
C LYS A 933 10.12 31.08 110.30
N ILE A 934 10.45 31.34 109.04
CA ILE A 934 9.53 31.12 107.91
C ILE A 934 9.79 29.75 107.28
N TYR A 935 8.74 28.97 107.10
CA TYR A 935 8.69 27.76 106.29
C TYR A 935 7.93 28.06 104.99
N ASN A 936 8.49 27.66 103.85
CA ASN A 936 7.86 27.82 102.53
C ASN A 936 7.50 26.45 101.98
N GLY A 937 6.26 26.29 101.53
CA GLY A 937 5.71 25.04 101.00
C GLY A 937 4.71 25.31 99.88
N VAL A 938 3.80 24.36 99.64
CA VAL A 938 2.70 24.49 98.66
C VAL A 938 1.33 24.42 99.32
N VAL A 939 0.33 25.02 98.68
CA VAL A 939 -1.06 25.01 99.19
C VAL A 939 -1.58 23.57 99.24
N GLY A 940 -2.09 23.15 100.40
CA GLY A 940 -2.53 21.77 100.69
C GLY A 940 -1.48 20.86 101.34
N GLU A 941 -0.25 21.34 101.58
CA GLU A 941 0.80 20.57 102.25
C GLU A 941 0.47 20.39 103.75
N LYS A 942 0.51 19.15 104.27
CA LYS A 942 0.14 18.85 105.67
C LYS A 942 1.25 19.22 106.65
N VAL A 943 0.87 19.92 107.73
CA VAL A 943 1.78 20.52 108.69
C VAL A 943 1.89 19.67 109.97
N ASN A 944 3.11 19.22 110.31
CA ASN A 944 3.39 18.51 111.56
C ASN A 944 4.06 19.44 112.60
N LEU A 945 3.24 20.00 113.49
CA LEU A 945 3.65 21.03 114.45
C LEU A 945 4.81 20.63 115.37
N LYS A 946 4.94 19.34 115.73
CA LYS A 946 6.06 18.85 116.57
C LYS A 946 7.44 19.06 115.96
N THR A 947 7.54 19.18 114.63
CA THR A 947 8.83 19.39 113.93
C THR A 947 9.42 20.78 114.16
N TYR A 948 8.61 21.74 114.62
CA TYR A 948 9.02 23.12 114.84
C TYR A 948 9.42 23.42 116.29
N GLU A 949 9.21 22.49 117.23
CA GLU A 949 9.71 22.62 118.60
C GLU A 949 11.25 22.77 118.62
N LYS A 950 11.78 23.59 119.52
CA LYS A 950 13.22 23.87 119.66
C LYS A 950 13.60 23.83 121.13
N LYS A 951 14.76 23.23 121.43
CA LYS A 951 15.39 23.42 122.74
C LYS A 951 15.93 24.86 122.78
N ILE A 952 15.48 25.64 123.76
CA ILE A 952 15.90 27.03 123.99
C ILE A 952 16.49 27.05 125.41
N ASP A 953 17.76 27.46 125.55
CA ASP A 953 18.42 27.39 126.86
C ASP A 953 17.78 28.36 127.86
N GLY A 954 17.51 27.87 129.07
CA GLY A 954 16.73 28.59 130.10
C GLY A 954 15.21 28.46 129.97
N TYR A 955 14.68 27.79 128.94
CA TYR A 955 13.24 27.69 128.67
C TYR A 955 12.77 26.26 128.35
N SER A 956 11.60 25.90 128.87
CA SER A 956 10.93 24.60 128.66
C SER A 956 9.69 24.78 127.79
N PHE A 957 9.48 23.94 126.77
CA PHE A 957 8.30 24.04 125.90
C PHE A 957 7.01 23.74 126.68
N LYS A 958 6.02 24.64 126.57
CA LYS A 958 4.74 24.54 127.28
C LYS A 958 3.59 24.14 126.35
N GLY A 959 3.58 24.64 125.10
CA GLY A 959 2.55 24.31 124.12
C GLY A 959 2.49 25.25 122.93
N PHE A 960 1.54 24.98 122.03
CA PHE A 960 1.22 25.86 120.90
C PHE A 960 0.03 26.73 121.27
N GLU A 961 0.12 28.04 121.02
CA GLU A 961 -0.98 28.99 121.18
C GLU A 961 -2.13 28.65 120.21
N ASN A 962 -1.76 28.41 118.95
CA ASN A 962 -2.66 28.08 117.86
C ASN A 962 -2.09 26.91 117.02
N LYS A 963 -2.98 26.16 116.36
CA LYS A 963 -2.63 24.95 115.61
C LYS A 963 -3.15 25.07 114.18
N ILE A 964 -2.34 24.62 113.23
CA ILE A 964 -2.75 24.41 111.83
C ILE A 964 -2.43 22.98 111.41
N THR A 965 -3.19 22.44 110.46
CA THR A 965 -3.05 21.07 109.96
C THR A 965 -2.56 20.99 108.51
N GLU A 966 -2.70 22.07 107.74
CA GLU A 966 -2.29 22.18 106.34
C GLU A 966 -1.98 23.63 105.94
N LEU A 967 -1.16 23.80 104.91
CA LEU A 967 -0.78 25.10 104.36
C LEU A 967 -1.85 25.66 103.42
N THR A 968 -2.17 26.94 103.57
CA THR A 968 -3.11 27.69 102.70
C THR A 968 -2.40 28.75 101.85
N ASP A 969 -3.10 29.33 100.88
CA ASP A 969 -2.63 30.50 100.12
C ASP A 969 -2.59 31.79 100.96
N ALA A 970 -3.45 31.89 101.97
CA ALA A 970 -3.34 32.91 103.02
C ALA A 970 -2.08 32.73 103.88
N LYS A 971 -1.45 33.83 104.29
CA LYS A 971 -0.31 33.82 105.23
C LYS A 971 -0.74 33.23 106.57
N GLN A 972 -0.12 32.13 106.97
CA GLN A 972 -0.37 31.48 108.26
C GLN A 972 0.78 31.74 109.23
N THR A 973 0.46 31.76 110.53
CA THR A 973 1.43 31.89 111.61
C THR A 973 1.08 30.89 112.72
N ILE A 974 2.09 30.27 113.33
CA ILE A 974 1.95 29.51 114.58
C ILE A 974 2.87 30.10 115.66
N THR A 975 2.41 30.11 116.90
CA THR A 975 3.20 30.54 118.06
C THR A 975 3.45 29.36 119.01
N LEU A 976 4.72 29.14 119.35
CA LEU A 976 5.17 28.19 120.36
C LEU A 976 5.49 28.94 121.66
N ILE A 977 4.82 28.55 122.75
CA ILE A 977 4.96 29.14 124.08
C ILE A 977 5.91 28.27 124.92
N TYR A 978 6.86 28.91 125.58
CA TYR A 978 7.81 28.31 126.50
C TYR A 978 7.74 28.96 127.88
N THR A 979 8.20 28.27 128.92
CA THR A 979 8.23 28.74 130.30
C THR A 979 9.66 28.76 130.84
N VAL A 980 9.98 29.69 131.74
CA VAL A 980 11.33 29.83 132.29
C VAL A 980 11.64 28.62 133.18
N ALA A 981 12.75 27.92 132.90
CA ALA A 981 13.18 26.78 133.68
C ALA A 981 13.86 27.25 134.98
N MET A 982 13.16 27.13 136.12
CA MET A 982 13.79 27.32 137.43
C MET A 982 14.82 26.22 137.71
N SER A 983 15.99 26.62 138.21
CA SER A 983 17.11 25.71 138.47
C SER A 983 16.99 25.09 139.86
N ASP A 984 16.65 23.80 139.92
CA ASP A 984 16.97 22.96 141.07
C ASP A 984 18.14 22.03 140.75
N ALA A 985 19.05 21.91 141.71
CA ALA A 985 20.26 21.09 141.65
C ALA A 985 20.01 19.70 142.33
N PRO A 986 20.93 18.73 142.25
CA PRO A 986 20.68 17.48 141.55
C PRO A 986 20.29 16.29 142.45
N SER A 987 19.53 15.35 141.88
CA SER A 987 19.40 13.92 142.27
C SER A 987 18.29 13.29 141.43
N ASP A 988 18.26 11.99 141.12
CA ASP A 988 19.35 11.03 140.98
C ASP A 988 18.87 9.91 140.03
N ASP A 989 19.80 9.04 139.67
CA ASP A 989 19.59 7.66 139.23
C ASP A 989 19.02 7.31 137.83
N ASN A 990 19.64 6.23 137.36
CA ASN A 990 19.56 5.51 136.12
C ASN A 990 18.20 4.81 135.90
N SER A 991 17.87 4.54 134.63
CA SER A 991 18.20 3.21 134.07
C SER A 991 17.76 3.03 132.61
N ASP A 992 18.71 2.48 131.81
CA ASP A 992 18.52 1.60 130.64
C ASP A 992 17.66 2.08 129.43
N LYS A 993 17.98 1.74 128.16
CA LYS A 993 18.95 0.75 127.64
C LYS A 993 19.37 1.05 126.18
N THR A 994 20.64 0.77 125.85
CA THR A 994 21.19 0.35 124.53
C THR A 994 20.94 1.20 123.27
N GLN A 995 21.99 1.77 122.64
CA GLN A 995 22.77 1.24 121.47
C GLN A 995 21.96 1.16 120.13
N ASN A 996 22.51 1.46 118.93
CA ASN A 996 23.91 1.58 118.48
C ASN A 996 24.09 2.44 117.19
N LYS A 997 25.28 3.04 117.05
CA LYS A 997 26.04 3.45 115.82
C LYS A 997 25.38 3.54 114.41
N LEU A 998 25.48 4.75 113.80
CA LEU A 998 26.26 5.12 112.56
C LEU A 998 26.12 4.30 111.23
N PRO A 999 26.49 4.81 110.01
CA PRO A 999 26.78 6.19 109.54
C PRO A 999 26.34 6.55 108.07
N LYS A 1000 26.71 7.79 107.65
CA LYS A 1000 27.00 8.26 106.24
C LYS A 1000 25.82 8.38 105.24
N GLY A 1001 25.84 9.34 104.31
CA GLY A 1001 26.82 10.42 104.04
C GLY A 1001 26.28 11.45 103.02
N ALA A 1002 26.92 12.62 102.90
CA ALA A 1002 26.38 13.75 102.13
C ALA A 1002 27.40 14.42 101.17
N ASN A 1003 26.88 14.81 100.00
CA ASN A 1003 27.25 15.94 99.12
C ASN A 1003 28.61 16.67 99.30
N ARG A 1004 29.36 16.83 98.21
CA ARG A 1004 29.31 18.08 97.40
C ARG A 1004 30.04 18.00 96.05
N LEU A 1005 29.62 18.86 95.12
CA LEU A 1005 30.20 19.06 93.79
C LEU A 1005 31.60 19.70 93.84
N LEU A 1006 32.42 19.53 92.79
CA LEU A 1006 32.82 20.66 91.92
C LEU A 1006 33.51 20.24 90.58
N LEU A 1007 32.98 20.84 89.50
CA LEU A 1007 33.65 21.33 88.27
C LEU A 1007 34.39 20.39 87.27
N LYS A 1008 33.73 20.22 86.10
CA LYS A 1008 34.20 20.31 84.70
C LYS A 1008 35.63 19.85 84.31
N VAL A 1009 35.71 19.06 83.23
CA VAL A 1009 35.99 19.54 81.84
C VAL A 1009 35.63 18.45 80.81
N ASN A 1010 35.35 18.87 79.56
CA ASN A 1010 35.07 18.08 78.34
C ASN A 1010 35.92 16.78 78.20
N THR A 1011 35.47 15.68 77.57
CA THR A 1011 35.07 15.57 76.15
C THR A 1011 34.50 14.17 75.82
N HIS A 1012 33.57 14.11 74.84
CA HIS A 1012 33.44 13.10 73.77
C HIS A 1012 33.06 11.61 74.04
N ILE A 1013 32.43 11.05 72.99
CA ILE A 1013 32.36 9.65 72.54
C ILE A 1013 31.16 8.78 72.99
N PHE A 1014 30.47 8.29 71.95
CA PHE A 1014 29.36 7.31 71.81
C PHE A 1014 28.04 7.54 72.55
#